data_AF-A0A2D6F3N1-F1
#
_entry.id   AF-A0A2D6F3N1-F1
#
_cell.length_a   1.000
_cell.length_b   1.000
_cell.length_c   1.000
_cell.angle_alpha   90.00
_cell.angle_beta   90.00
_cell.angle_gamma   90.00
#
_symmetry.space_group_name_H-M   'P 1'
#
loop_
_entity.id
_entity.type
_entity.pdbx_description
1 polymer ?
#
loop_
_entity_poly.entity_id
_entity_poly.type
_entity_poly.pdbx_seq_one_letter_code
_entity_poly.pdbx_strand_id
1 'polypeptide(L)'
;MSDLKSFIVNKPGKFFSESITDPDGAVTEKIDPTLDLANTSSIASQVNQARLLGTQQIDVDYSKFENHTFFNSAQVNVTTAFDTIINKFPFDGTKLEINTFIDSLTGFEKYVYDNIPKNTGYLNFSASSYISVPDKAGVKFKTLSKNISGDPLIDPLNKPFTFEAQIFLPPAPGSSNNKTQIIVQKLSGSNNDYNSVVGDRKGFTLMLSASETYSADIAQLHGYVVSGSAKLFITGALKRGEFSHVAVVYDKVNDELSQLRLYINSDLASTSSLATIGKFGSENSDFLIGSGSAFTAPNIHVIEQEQTFSGSIDELRFFHEARTEKQIKLYRYKTVFADDNLRLYYKFNEPTGALGNVDTSALNSVVLDSSGNSMHTYISNYHHTLRSTGSVVVPLKHERDSLNPVLFPSYTQTMNFNESLLLTASRYDIANPNLITNLIPRHYFSEGETKDGVDNFGMSTTVITGSSLPGSAKIGSQQILSSLLFIWAKQFDELKITLDAFKTLLYTDYESQENVPNVFLKKLMSHYGFNVPNLFTSTATLEELVDGENIIDKNYGTTSTNSLTYIQNNLLRRLLANIQHIIKNKGTLNGLKMLIRSTGIDPDKSIRIKTFGKSSSGQIYDSYQKKNVILTYLNLTSSAADCFITSSYLSGSRVEPGYPEIAGTYQFSNSVFTTAPGHGFISNNKSDGLYTSGSWTYECIYKLPTTRVYNTTQSLTRLITTGTLTDHTGSTDKGIVANLVALSSSNPVLRLYVQPSATATAADLPNPQYLSLSLTGSKIFDGKPWHVSFGRTRNDKINSHYSSSYFLRAASDVDELYVTSSLFCDNMGTNVFENIHSNYNASGLYIAIGNENDDSGYLVSSDAYFLNNFSIAPGESRARAFNGMISNIRFWSKDLTAQEWKEHIRNKDSLGVNNPNTNFCFEQTMSGSFEKLRTNVTFQQYVTESNASGKILLLDNSQNNTHFDGFDFSASSQIIFQDYTQSSFLIPNIDHGASVDKVRIRGFQQYKNISGSQFASMSPVHNIARAEEVSDDMRISIELSIIDALDADIIKMFSTLEQFNNYVSSPEMMFADKYDDIENIREVYFNRLTEKIHLKGFYKLFRYMDSVLSGLIEHVLPYKTKYFGTHLTIESHLLERAKVKHHYSDTYLTETEKQLPSNIYKDFNSST
;
A
#
# COMPACT_ATOMS: atom_id res chain seq x y z
N MET A 1 -2.46 -8.45 -1.94
CA MET A 1 -3.94 -8.51 -1.94
C MET A 1 -4.61 -7.31 -1.27
N SER A 2 -3.93 -6.53 -0.41
CA SER A 2 -4.47 -5.26 0.11
C SER A 2 -4.71 -4.21 -0.97
N ASP A 3 -3.89 -4.19 -2.03
CA ASP A 3 -4.07 -3.29 -3.19
C ASP A 3 -5.31 -3.57 -4.04
N LEU A 4 -5.92 -4.76 -3.96
CA LEU A 4 -7.16 -5.06 -4.70
C LEU A 4 -8.33 -4.18 -4.25
N LYS A 5 -8.26 -3.57 -3.05
CA LYS A 5 -9.31 -2.68 -2.53
C LYS A 5 -9.21 -1.24 -3.07
N SER A 6 -8.01 -0.74 -3.39
CA SER A 6 -7.83 0.58 -4.04
C SER A 6 -8.19 0.54 -5.51
N PHE A 7 -8.17 -0.66 -6.11
CA PHE A 7 -8.50 -0.91 -7.51
C PHE A 7 -9.97 -0.73 -7.92
N ILE A 8 -10.96 -0.43 -7.05
CA ILE A 8 -12.40 -0.50 -7.45
C ILE A 8 -13.30 0.75 -7.19
N VAL A 9 -13.03 1.76 -6.35
CA VAL A 9 -14.00 2.91 -6.20
C VAL A 9 -13.38 4.29 -5.88
N ASN A 10 -13.63 5.27 -6.76
CA ASN A 10 -13.74 6.76 -6.62
C ASN A 10 -12.57 7.66 -6.11
N LYS A 11 -11.57 7.86 -7.00
CA LYS A 11 -10.59 8.98 -7.29
C LYS A 11 -9.56 9.47 -6.23
N PRO A 12 -8.37 9.97 -6.64
CA PRO A 12 -7.45 9.56 -7.71
C PRO A 12 -6.24 8.80 -7.10
N GLY A 13 -5.95 7.62 -7.64
CA GLY A 13 -4.86 6.80 -7.13
C GLY A 13 -4.95 5.39 -7.69
N LYS A 14 -4.67 5.25 -9.00
CA LYS A 14 -4.50 3.99 -9.73
C LYS A 14 -5.78 3.25 -10.17
N PHE A 15 -6.64 3.97 -10.87
CA PHE A 15 -7.42 3.40 -11.99
C PHE A 15 -6.93 3.86 -13.36
N PHE A 16 -5.85 4.65 -13.39
CA PHE A 16 -5.50 5.52 -14.49
C PHE A 16 -3.98 5.56 -14.74
N SER A 17 -3.61 5.37 -16.03
CA SER A 17 -2.30 4.97 -16.55
C SER A 17 -1.08 5.71 -15.99
N GLU A 18 -0.02 4.98 -15.64
CA GLU A 18 1.34 5.50 -15.85
C GLU A 18 1.48 5.86 -17.33
N SER A 19 2.05 7.03 -17.61
CA SER A 19 2.43 7.44 -18.96
C SER A 19 3.18 6.30 -19.65
N ILE A 20 2.65 5.82 -20.76
CA ILE A 20 3.30 4.83 -21.61
C ILE A 20 4.50 5.53 -22.25
N THR A 21 5.67 5.35 -21.64
CA THR A 21 6.97 5.56 -22.28
C THR A 21 7.81 4.31 -22.09
N ASP A 22 7.32 3.17 -22.58
CA ASP A 22 8.17 2.00 -22.82
C ASP A 22 8.03 1.60 -24.28
N PRO A 23 9.02 1.93 -25.14
CA PRO A 23 9.14 1.40 -26.48
C PRO A 23 9.64 -0.05 -26.50
N ASP A 24 10.12 -0.60 -25.38
CA ASP A 24 10.85 -1.86 -25.41
C ASP A 24 9.97 -3.05 -25.00
N GLY A 25 9.79 -3.93 -25.98
CA GLY A 25 9.10 -5.20 -25.83
C GLY A 25 9.68 -5.98 -24.65
N ALA A 26 8.85 -6.18 -23.63
CA ALA A 26 9.07 -7.21 -22.63
C ALA A 26 9.04 -8.57 -23.37
N VAL A 27 10.22 -9.04 -23.78
CA VAL A 27 10.45 -10.42 -24.17
C VAL A 27 10.14 -11.25 -22.93
N THR A 28 8.93 -11.80 -22.88
CA THR A 28 8.59 -12.85 -21.94
C THR A 28 9.33 -14.09 -22.39
N GLU A 29 10.57 -14.28 -21.94
CA GLU A 29 11.16 -15.60 -21.95
C GLU A 29 10.26 -16.51 -21.12
N LYS A 30 9.68 -17.53 -21.77
CA LYS A 30 9.19 -18.72 -21.08
C LYS A 30 10.42 -19.43 -20.53
N ILE A 31 10.88 -19.02 -19.36
CA ILE A 31 11.82 -19.81 -18.57
C ILE A 31 11.02 -21.04 -18.14
N ASP A 32 11.50 -22.21 -18.55
CA ASP A 32 10.90 -23.49 -18.17
C ASP A 32 11.05 -23.65 -16.64
N PRO A 33 9.94 -23.60 -15.86
CA PRO A 33 10.02 -23.60 -14.39
C PRO A 33 10.56 -24.93 -13.84
N THR A 34 10.81 -25.92 -14.70
CA THR A 34 11.35 -27.22 -14.30
C THR A 34 12.89 -27.27 -14.29
N LEU A 35 13.59 -26.39 -15.02
CA LEU A 35 15.05 -26.52 -15.19
C LEU A 35 15.88 -25.96 -14.01
N ASP A 36 15.48 -24.85 -13.38
CA ASP A 36 16.27 -24.25 -12.29
C ASP A 36 15.88 -24.74 -10.88
N LEU A 37 14.71 -25.39 -10.72
CA LEU A 37 14.34 -26.05 -9.47
C LEU A 37 15.21 -27.29 -9.17
N ALA A 38 15.90 -27.84 -10.18
CA ALA A 38 16.75 -29.01 -10.02
C ALA A 38 18.16 -28.69 -9.49
N ASN A 39 18.65 -27.46 -9.68
CA ASN A 39 20.04 -27.09 -9.36
C ASN A 39 20.23 -26.50 -7.94
N THR A 40 19.16 -26.31 -7.18
CA THR A 40 19.25 -25.87 -5.78
C THR A 40 18.58 -26.90 -4.87
N SER A 41 19.38 -27.76 -4.25
CA SER A 41 18.92 -28.77 -3.28
C SER A 41 18.42 -28.19 -1.95
N SER A 42 18.16 -26.89 -1.89
CA SER A 42 17.86 -26.20 -0.64
C SER A 42 16.41 -26.36 -0.19
N ILE A 43 16.18 -26.31 1.12
CA ILE A 43 14.83 -26.45 1.70
C ILE A 43 13.89 -25.36 1.17
N ALA A 44 14.41 -24.13 1.02
CA ALA A 44 13.65 -22.98 0.55
C ALA A 44 13.24 -23.06 -0.93
N SER A 45 14.05 -23.72 -1.78
CA SER A 45 13.80 -23.82 -3.23
C SER A 45 12.87 -24.97 -3.63
N GLN A 46 12.67 -25.96 -2.76
CA GLN A 46 11.86 -27.13 -3.10
C GLN A 46 10.37 -26.93 -2.76
N VAL A 47 9.64 -26.31 -3.70
CA VAL A 47 8.22 -25.93 -3.59
C VAL A 47 7.24 -27.12 -3.48
N ASN A 48 7.70 -28.35 -3.75
CA ASN A 48 6.89 -29.58 -3.80
C ASN A 48 7.46 -30.72 -2.95
N GLN A 49 7.99 -30.44 -1.76
CA GLN A 49 8.40 -31.50 -0.84
C GLN A 49 7.20 -32.25 -0.27
N ALA A 50 7.32 -33.58 -0.17
CA ALA A 50 6.35 -34.45 0.49
C ALA A 50 6.91 -35.08 1.79
N ARG A 51 8.05 -34.59 2.27
CA ARG A 51 8.77 -35.11 3.43
C ARG A 51 9.38 -33.97 4.25
N LEU A 52 9.48 -34.17 5.56
CA LEU A 52 10.26 -33.30 6.44
C LEU A 52 11.76 -33.58 6.24
N LEU A 53 12.57 -32.53 6.17
CA LEU A 53 14.02 -32.60 6.09
C LEU A 53 14.69 -32.21 7.42
N GLY A 54 14.04 -31.38 8.24
CA GLY A 54 14.53 -30.96 9.55
C GLY A 54 13.44 -30.34 10.42
N THR A 55 13.74 -30.15 11.71
CA THR A 55 12.80 -29.59 12.69
C THR A 55 12.44 -28.13 12.43
N GLN A 56 13.25 -27.39 11.66
CA GLN A 56 12.95 -26.01 11.25
C GLN A 56 11.70 -25.86 10.36
N GLN A 57 11.20 -26.96 9.77
CA GLN A 57 9.95 -26.95 8.99
C GLN A 57 8.70 -27.18 9.86
N ILE A 58 8.89 -27.50 11.14
CA ILE A 58 7.82 -27.79 12.10
C ILE A 58 7.50 -26.52 12.88
N ASP A 59 6.20 -26.28 13.02
CA ASP A 59 5.62 -25.09 13.64
C ASP A 59 5.60 -25.22 15.17
N VAL A 60 6.76 -24.97 15.81
CA VAL A 60 6.96 -25.01 17.28
C VAL A 60 7.39 -23.64 17.80
N ASP A 61 6.86 -23.24 18.97
CA ASP A 61 7.35 -22.05 19.67
C ASP A 61 8.71 -22.32 20.33
N TYR A 62 9.79 -21.96 19.63
CA TYR A 62 11.17 -22.08 20.08
C TYR A 62 11.59 -21.03 21.11
N SER A 63 10.73 -20.04 21.43
CA SER A 63 11.03 -19.07 22.51
C SER A 63 10.97 -19.70 23.90
N LYS A 64 10.27 -20.83 24.04
CA LYS A 64 10.10 -21.57 25.30
C LYS A 64 10.80 -22.92 25.23
N PHE A 65 11.75 -23.15 26.14
CA PHE A 65 12.51 -24.41 26.21
C PHE A 65 11.65 -25.65 26.48
N GLU A 66 10.52 -25.50 27.18
CA GLU A 66 9.56 -26.58 27.47
C GLU A 66 9.00 -27.28 26.23
N ASN A 67 8.98 -26.60 25.08
CA ASN A 67 8.39 -27.12 23.85
C ASN A 67 9.37 -27.91 22.97
N HIS A 68 10.68 -27.76 23.18
CA HIS A 68 11.68 -28.27 22.24
C HIS A 68 12.94 -28.87 22.88
N THR A 69 13.19 -28.61 24.17
CA THR A 69 14.31 -29.18 24.91
C THR A 69 13.77 -30.09 26.01
N PHE A 70 13.87 -31.41 25.85
CA PHE A 70 13.27 -32.36 26.80
C PHE A 70 14.31 -33.14 27.58
N PHE A 71 15.29 -33.72 26.87
CA PHE A 71 16.37 -34.53 27.44
C PHE A 71 17.68 -33.76 27.50
N ASN A 72 17.89 -32.81 26.59
CA ASN A 72 19.12 -32.02 26.55
C ASN A 72 19.10 -30.89 27.59
N SER A 73 20.27 -30.29 27.85
CA SER A 73 20.37 -29.05 28.61
C SER A 73 20.07 -27.86 27.70
N ALA A 74 19.16 -26.99 28.13
CA ALA A 74 18.83 -25.75 27.44
C ALA A 74 20.06 -24.82 27.37
N GLN A 75 20.88 -24.78 28.42
CA GLN A 75 22.10 -23.96 28.42
C GLN A 75 23.09 -24.44 27.34
N VAL A 76 23.26 -25.75 27.20
CA VAL A 76 24.09 -26.35 26.15
C VAL A 76 23.52 -26.04 24.76
N ASN A 77 22.21 -26.15 24.56
CA ASN A 77 21.57 -25.80 23.30
C ASN A 77 21.86 -24.34 22.89
N VAL A 78 21.74 -23.39 23.82
CA VAL A 78 22.06 -21.97 23.57
C VAL A 78 23.53 -21.82 23.16
N THR A 79 24.47 -22.33 23.95
CA THR A 79 25.90 -22.19 23.65
C THR A 79 26.28 -22.85 22.33
N THR A 80 25.72 -24.02 22.01
CA THR A 80 25.99 -24.73 20.76
C THR A 80 25.40 -24.00 19.55
N ALA A 81 24.23 -23.36 19.71
CA ALA A 81 23.62 -22.55 18.67
C ALA A 81 24.47 -21.32 18.35
N PHE A 82 24.90 -20.57 19.37
CA PHE A 82 25.78 -19.42 19.16
C PHE A 82 27.15 -19.83 18.61
N ASP A 83 27.74 -20.94 19.04
CA ASP A 83 28.99 -21.47 18.43
C ASP A 83 28.79 -21.75 16.95
N THR A 84 27.71 -22.45 16.59
CA THR A 84 27.42 -22.79 15.19
C THR A 84 27.21 -21.52 14.35
N ILE A 85 26.48 -20.53 14.86
CA ILE A 85 26.21 -19.29 14.13
C ILE A 85 27.46 -18.41 14.03
N ILE A 86 28.15 -18.15 15.14
CA ILE A 86 29.28 -17.21 15.18
C ILE A 86 30.54 -17.79 14.53
N ASN A 87 30.83 -19.08 14.75
CA ASN A 87 32.08 -19.69 14.30
C ASN A 87 31.97 -20.40 12.94
N LYS A 88 30.78 -20.86 12.53
CA LYS A 88 30.62 -21.68 11.32
C LYS A 88 29.81 -21.02 10.21
N PHE A 89 29.23 -19.84 10.43
CA PHE A 89 28.50 -19.14 9.36
C PHE A 89 29.45 -18.72 8.22
N PRO A 90 29.20 -19.16 6.96
CA PRO A 90 30.09 -18.90 5.84
C PRO A 90 29.85 -17.50 5.23
N PHE A 91 30.22 -16.44 5.94
CA PHE A 91 29.99 -15.05 5.50
C PHE A 91 30.72 -14.67 4.19
N ASP A 92 31.85 -15.33 3.89
CA ASP A 92 32.66 -15.18 2.68
C ASP A 92 32.52 -16.40 1.74
N GLY A 93 31.42 -17.17 1.87
CA GLY A 93 31.15 -18.37 1.10
C GLY A 93 30.31 -18.17 -0.16
N THR A 94 30.15 -19.23 -0.93
CA THR A 94 29.24 -19.25 -2.09
C THR A 94 27.77 -19.27 -1.65
N LYS A 95 26.84 -18.90 -2.55
CA LYS A 95 25.38 -18.99 -2.27
C LYS A 95 24.97 -20.41 -1.83
N LEU A 96 25.60 -21.43 -2.40
CA LEU A 96 25.33 -22.83 -2.06
C LEU A 96 25.78 -23.17 -0.63
N GLU A 97 26.95 -22.70 -0.21
CA GLU A 97 27.45 -22.91 1.16
C GLU A 97 26.54 -22.27 2.20
N ILE A 98 26.10 -21.02 1.96
CA ILE A 98 25.19 -20.31 2.87
C ILE A 98 23.86 -21.05 2.96
N ASN A 99 23.28 -21.46 1.83
CA ASN A 99 22.01 -22.20 1.83
C ASN A 99 22.15 -23.55 2.54
N THR A 100 23.24 -24.28 2.29
CA THR A 100 23.50 -25.58 2.95
C THR A 100 23.67 -25.41 4.46
N PHE A 101 24.33 -24.33 4.89
CA PHE A 101 24.46 -23.98 6.30
C PHE A 101 23.07 -23.74 6.93
N ILE A 102 22.26 -22.87 6.33
CA ILE A 102 20.90 -22.55 6.83
C ILE A 102 20.03 -23.81 6.87
N ASP A 103 20.12 -24.67 5.85
CA ASP A 103 19.34 -25.91 5.78
C ASP A 103 19.77 -26.94 6.84
N SER A 104 21.03 -26.90 7.27
CA SER A 104 21.57 -27.78 8.32
C SER A 104 21.18 -27.36 9.74
N LEU A 105 20.66 -26.14 9.94
CA LEU A 105 20.26 -25.66 11.25
C LEU A 105 19.01 -26.40 11.77
N THR A 106 19.04 -26.73 13.05
CA THR A 106 17.85 -27.18 13.77
C THR A 106 16.84 -26.04 13.93
N GLY A 107 15.59 -26.35 14.28
CA GLY A 107 14.58 -25.31 14.49
C GLY A 107 14.95 -24.27 15.57
N PHE A 108 15.60 -24.69 16.66
CA PHE A 108 16.08 -23.77 17.68
C PHE A 108 17.29 -22.93 17.22
N GLU A 109 18.27 -23.55 16.54
CA GLU A 109 19.40 -22.81 15.97
C GLU A 109 18.94 -21.79 14.92
N LYS A 110 17.94 -22.15 14.11
CA LYS A 110 17.29 -21.25 13.16
C LYS A 110 16.59 -20.09 13.86
N TYR A 111 15.87 -20.35 14.96
CA TYR A 111 15.28 -19.30 15.80
C TYR A 111 16.34 -18.35 16.36
N VAL A 112 17.47 -18.85 16.87
CA VAL A 112 18.57 -18.00 17.35
C VAL A 112 19.16 -17.17 16.21
N TYR A 113 19.38 -17.78 15.04
CA TYR A 113 19.88 -17.08 13.84
C TYR A 113 18.93 -15.99 13.33
N ASP A 114 17.62 -16.21 13.43
CA ASP A 114 16.64 -15.23 12.98
C ASP A 114 16.55 -14.02 13.93
N ASN A 115 16.84 -14.21 15.23
CA ASN A 115 16.79 -13.17 16.27
C ASN A 115 18.15 -12.52 16.61
N ILE A 116 19.27 -13.06 16.12
CA ILE A 116 20.58 -12.43 16.32
C ILE A 116 20.60 -11.04 15.65
N PRO A 117 21.29 -10.03 16.22
CA PRO A 117 21.40 -8.72 15.58
C PRO A 117 21.93 -8.83 14.15
N LYS A 118 21.32 -8.07 13.24
CA LYS A 118 21.70 -7.99 11.83
C LYS A 118 21.97 -6.53 11.48
N ASN A 119 22.88 -6.28 10.56
CA ASN A 119 23.26 -4.90 10.20
C ASN A 119 23.50 -4.79 8.70
N THR A 120 22.93 -3.75 8.10
CA THR A 120 23.15 -3.33 6.72
C THR A 120 23.55 -1.86 6.72
N GLY A 121 24.57 -1.50 5.97
CA GLY A 121 25.07 -0.13 6.02
C GLY A 121 26.19 0.12 5.03
N TYR A 122 26.68 1.34 5.04
CA TYR A 122 27.75 1.82 4.18
C TYR A 122 28.84 2.49 5.01
N LEU A 123 30.02 2.65 4.43
CA LEU A 123 31.13 3.31 5.10
C LEU A 123 31.22 4.79 4.70
N ASN A 124 31.18 5.68 5.68
CA ASN A 124 31.49 7.09 5.49
C ASN A 124 33.00 7.30 5.59
N PHE A 125 33.58 7.94 4.58
CA PHE A 125 34.95 8.41 4.59
C PHE A 125 34.98 9.87 5.03
N SER A 126 35.78 10.16 6.05
CA SER A 126 36.20 11.52 6.38
C SER A 126 37.44 11.89 5.57
N ALA A 127 37.69 13.19 5.42
CA ALA A 127 38.88 13.78 4.77
C ALA A 127 40.24 13.41 5.40
N SER A 128 40.31 12.38 6.23
CA SER A 128 41.51 11.80 6.82
C SER A 128 41.52 10.27 6.85
N SER A 129 40.38 9.60 6.61
CA SER A 129 40.24 8.14 6.70
C SER A 129 40.44 7.46 5.36
N TYR A 130 41.09 6.29 5.36
CA TYR A 130 41.30 5.49 4.16
C TYR A 130 41.51 4.02 4.52
N ILE A 131 41.45 3.14 3.52
CA ILE A 131 41.71 1.71 3.66
C ILE A 131 42.92 1.34 2.80
N SER A 132 43.89 0.64 3.40
CA SER A 132 44.99 0.01 2.66
C SER A 132 44.85 -1.51 2.72
N VAL A 133 44.64 -2.14 1.57
CA VAL A 133 44.53 -3.59 1.43
C VAL A 133 45.87 -4.14 0.91
N PRO A 134 46.61 -4.90 1.72
CA PRO A 134 47.82 -5.56 1.22
C PRO A 134 47.42 -6.62 0.19
N ASP A 135 48.08 -6.65 -0.96
CA ASP A 135 47.81 -7.64 -2.02
C ASP A 135 48.42 -9.01 -1.69
N LYS A 136 48.01 -9.60 -0.57
CA LYS A 136 48.42 -10.93 -0.10
C LYS A 136 47.29 -11.59 0.69
N ALA A 137 46.86 -12.77 0.23
CA ALA A 137 45.77 -13.53 0.86
C ALA A 137 46.09 -13.92 2.33
N GLY A 138 45.16 -13.65 3.26
CA GLY A 138 45.17 -14.18 4.63
C GLY A 138 46.28 -13.70 5.56
N VAL A 139 46.98 -12.62 5.23
CA VAL A 139 48.16 -12.17 6.02
C VAL A 139 47.80 -11.56 7.37
N LYS A 140 46.75 -10.73 7.44
CA LYS A 140 46.39 -10.00 8.68
C LYS A 140 45.62 -10.86 9.70
N PHE A 141 44.69 -11.71 9.24
CA PHE A 141 43.73 -12.41 10.11
C PHE A 141 43.76 -13.94 9.91
N LYS A 142 44.92 -14.56 10.14
CA LYS A 142 45.14 -16.00 9.88
C LYS A 142 44.12 -16.95 10.52
N THR A 143 43.52 -16.60 11.65
CA THR A 143 42.53 -17.43 12.35
C THR A 143 41.14 -17.37 11.73
N LEU A 144 40.81 -16.29 11.00
CA LEU A 144 39.54 -16.09 10.32
C LEU A 144 39.60 -16.52 8.84
N SER A 145 40.78 -16.36 8.24
CA SER A 145 41.00 -16.56 6.81
C SER A 145 40.86 -18.01 6.36
N LYS A 146 40.01 -18.27 5.37
CA LYS A 146 39.93 -19.53 4.63
C LYS A 146 41.19 -19.77 3.78
N ASN A 147 41.68 -18.72 3.12
CA ASN A 147 42.89 -18.78 2.29
C ASN A 147 44.06 -18.10 3.02
N ILE A 148 45.12 -18.86 3.30
CA ILE A 148 46.34 -18.40 3.98
C ILE A 148 47.59 -18.52 3.09
N SER A 149 47.42 -18.63 1.76
CA SER A 149 48.53 -18.86 0.83
C SER A 149 49.53 -17.70 0.76
N GLY A 150 49.08 -16.47 1.03
CA GLY A 150 49.91 -15.28 0.92
C GLY A 150 50.17 -14.81 -0.52
N ASP A 151 49.47 -15.38 -1.50
CA ASP A 151 49.61 -15.02 -2.92
C ASP A 151 48.96 -13.65 -3.23
N PRO A 152 49.49 -12.91 -4.22
CA PRO A 152 48.84 -11.71 -4.74
C PRO A 152 47.62 -12.09 -5.59
N LEU A 153 46.46 -11.48 -5.28
CA LEU A 153 45.16 -11.82 -5.89
C LEU A 153 44.45 -10.62 -6.52
N ILE A 154 44.77 -9.40 -6.09
CA ILE A 154 44.13 -8.18 -6.60
C ILE A 154 44.70 -7.80 -7.95
N ASP A 155 46.01 -7.94 -8.19
CA ASP A 155 46.61 -7.61 -9.49
C ASP A 155 45.95 -8.44 -10.63
N PRO A 156 45.28 -7.79 -11.60
CA PRO A 156 44.65 -8.51 -12.72
C PRO A 156 45.67 -9.09 -13.71
N LEU A 157 46.97 -8.82 -13.55
CA LEU A 157 48.06 -9.24 -14.44
C LEU A 157 47.81 -8.80 -15.89
N ASN A 158 47.23 -9.69 -16.70
CA ASN A 158 46.88 -9.45 -18.10
C ASN A 158 45.40 -9.73 -18.40
N LYS A 159 44.58 -10.00 -17.37
CA LYS A 159 43.15 -10.32 -17.47
C LYS A 159 42.31 -9.03 -17.52
N PRO A 160 41.09 -9.07 -18.11
CA PRO A 160 40.11 -8.01 -17.92
C PRO A 160 39.72 -7.88 -16.44
N PHE A 161 39.22 -6.71 -16.05
CA PHE A 161 38.74 -6.49 -14.69
C PHE A 161 37.54 -5.54 -14.67
N THR A 162 36.74 -5.66 -13.62
CA THR A 162 35.63 -4.74 -13.36
C THR A 162 35.69 -4.27 -11.91
N PHE A 163 35.61 -2.96 -11.74
CA PHE A 163 35.40 -2.32 -10.43
C PHE A 163 33.95 -1.84 -10.35
N GLU A 164 33.23 -2.19 -9.28
CA GLU A 164 31.88 -1.70 -9.00
C GLU A 164 31.78 -1.18 -7.58
N ALA A 165 31.08 -0.07 -7.38
CA ALA A 165 30.72 0.43 -6.05
C ALA A 165 29.50 1.36 -6.12
N GLN A 166 28.77 1.47 -5.01
CA GLN A 166 27.79 2.53 -4.78
C GLN A 166 28.50 3.70 -4.10
N ILE A 167 28.43 4.89 -4.71
CA ILE A 167 29.18 6.06 -4.25
C ILE A 167 28.20 7.19 -3.97
N PHE A 168 28.23 7.72 -2.75
CA PHE A 168 27.49 8.90 -2.34
C PHE A 168 28.44 10.05 -2.09
N LEU A 169 28.12 11.20 -2.68
CA LEU A 169 28.83 12.45 -2.41
C LEU A 169 27.90 13.38 -1.63
N PRO A 170 28.32 13.92 -0.48
CA PRO A 170 27.48 14.83 0.28
C PRO A 170 27.17 16.10 -0.53
N PRO A 171 25.99 16.70 -0.32
CA PRO A 171 25.64 17.99 -0.91
C PRO A 171 26.68 19.03 -0.48
N ALA A 172 27.18 19.81 -1.42
CA ALA A 172 28.17 20.83 -1.14
C ALA A 172 27.48 22.06 -0.53
N PRO A 173 27.92 22.58 0.64
CA PRO A 173 27.60 23.95 1.01
C PRO A 173 28.23 24.86 -0.05
N GLY A 174 27.48 25.86 -0.56
CA GLY A 174 27.81 26.61 -1.78
C GLY A 174 29.28 27.04 -1.98
N SER A 175 29.67 27.17 -3.26
CA SER A 175 30.98 27.60 -3.76
C SER A 175 32.22 26.98 -3.08
N SER A 176 32.18 25.69 -2.74
CA SER A 176 33.39 24.94 -2.37
C SER A 176 34.08 24.43 -3.63
N ASN A 177 35.32 24.86 -3.90
CA ASN A 177 36.16 24.31 -4.97
C ASN A 177 36.29 22.79 -4.79
N ASN A 178 35.88 22.02 -5.82
CA ASN A 178 36.09 20.59 -5.85
C ASN A 178 37.59 20.33 -5.81
N LYS A 179 38.09 19.65 -4.78
CA LYS A 179 39.48 19.18 -4.72
C LYS A 179 39.62 17.84 -5.41
N THR A 180 40.79 17.55 -5.94
CA THR A 180 41.08 16.23 -6.52
C THR A 180 41.12 15.16 -5.44
N GLN A 181 40.23 14.17 -5.51
CA GLN A 181 40.07 13.10 -4.52
C GLN A 181 40.14 11.72 -5.19
N ILE A 182 41.00 10.83 -4.69
CA ILE A 182 41.12 9.45 -5.20
C ILE A 182 40.15 8.54 -4.46
N ILE A 183 39.29 7.84 -5.20
CA ILE A 183 38.32 6.89 -4.66
C ILE A 183 38.99 5.51 -4.50
N VAL A 184 39.62 5.01 -5.57
CA VAL A 184 40.33 3.73 -5.59
C VAL A 184 41.57 3.83 -6.45
N GLN A 185 42.67 3.24 -5.98
CA GLN A 185 43.92 3.19 -6.74
C GLN A 185 44.72 1.91 -6.47
N LYS A 186 45.27 1.34 -7.55
CA LYS A 186 46.36 0.36 -7.49
C LYS A 186 47.40 0.71 -8.55
N LEU A 187 48.62 1.01 -8.14
CA LEU A 187 49.73 1.40 -9.01
C LEU A 187 51.00 0.64 -8.65
N SER A 188 51.84 0.32 -9.63
CA SER A 188 53.16 -0.27 -9.45
C SER A 188 54.14 0.77 -8.85
N GLY A 189 55.01 0.33 -7.93
CA GLY A 189 56.01 1.16 -7.24
C GLY A 189 55.80 1.25 -5.73
N SER A 190 56.80 1.72 -4.99
CA SER A 190 56.72 1.92 -3.53
C SER A 190 55.79 3.09 -3.20
N ASN A 191 54.90 2.89 -2.22
CA ASN A 191 54.02 3.95 -1.69
C ASN A 191 54.79 5.08 -0.97
N ASN A 192 56.08 4.88 -0.68
CA ASN A 192 56.91 5.77 0.14
C ASN A 192 57.95 6.60 -0.63
N ASP A 193 58.01 6.51 -1.96
CA ASP A 193 58.89 7.37 -2.76
C ASP A 193 58.12 8.59 -3.27
N TYR A 194 58.16 9.68 -2.49
CA TYR A 194 57.88 11.04 -2.97
C TYR A 194 59.04 11.50 -3.87
N ASN A 195 59.33 10.74 -4.94
CA ASN A 195 60.37 11.08 -5.89
C ASN A 195 59.71 11.54 -7.18
N SER A 196 59.86 12.84 -7.44
CA SER A 196 59.54 13.59 -8.65
C SER A 196 60.19 13.05 -9.95
N VAL A 197 60.77 11.85 -9.93
CA VAL A 197 61.30 11.17 -11.11
C VAL A 197 60.14 10.39 -11.73
N VAL A 198 59.75 10.82 -12.93
CA VAL A 198 58.66 10.26 -13.74
C VAL A 198 58.97 8.81 -14.11
N GLY A 199 58.76 7.90 -13.15
CA GLY A 199 58.80 6.46 -13.39
C GLY A 199 57.49 6.02 -14.04
N ASP A 200 57.59 5.16 -15.05
CA ASP A 200 56.48 4.53 -15.75
C ASP A 200 55.61 3.69 -14.78
N ARG A 201 54.74 4.34 -14.01
CA ARG A 201 53.78 3.68 -13.12
C ARG A 201 52.72 2.96 -13.97
N LYS A 202 52.38 1.75 -13.54
CA LYS A 202 51.41 0.88 -14.20
C LYS A 202 50.28 0.56 -13.23
N GLY A 203 49.05 0.57 -13.67
CA GLY A 203 47.89 0.25 -12.85
C GLY A 203 46.66 1.06 -13.23
N PHE A 204 45.75 1.23 -12.28
CA PHE A 204 44.48 1.91 -12.50
C PHE A 204 44.11 2.84 -11.34
N THR A 205 43.33 3.87 -11.63
CA THR A 205 42.89 4.88 -10.66
C THR A 205 41.50 5.39 -11.03
N LEU A 206 40.61 5.45 -10.04
CA LEU A 206 39.32 6.12 -10.11
C LEU A 206 39.33 7.33 -9.17
N MET A 207 39.03 8.52 -9.69
CA MET A 207 39.15 9.77 -8.93
C MET A 207 38.04 10.78 -9.28
N LEU A 208 37.79 11.70 -8.37
CA LEU A 208 37.04 12.92 -8.61
C LEU A 208 38.01 14.02 -9.01
N SER A 209 37.72 14.72 -10.11
CA SER A 209 38.54 15.84 -10.58
C SER A 209 38.08 17.17 -9.99
N ALA A 210 39.03 18.03 -9.66
CA ALA A 210 38.75 19.45 -9.48
C ALA A 210 38.21 20.05 -10.79
N SER A 211 37.12 20.81 -10.73
CA SER A 211 36.59 21.53 -11.89
C SER A 211 35.98 22.86 -11.45
N GLU A 212 36.36 23.92 -12.15
CA GLU A 212 35.89 25.30 -11.90
C GLU A 212 34.58 25.61 -12.65
N THR A 213 34.12 24.71 -13.53
CA THR A 213 33.10 25.00 -14.56
C THR A 213 31.73 24.37 -14.29
N TYR A 214 31.55 23.61 -13.21
CA TYR A 214 30.31 22.86 -12.94
C TYR A 214 29.53 23.39 -11.74
N SER A 215 28.20 23.25 -11.80
CA SER A 215 27.28 23.54 -10.69
C SER A 215 27.72 22.81 -9.41
N ALA A 216 27.45 23.41 -8.26
CA ALA A 216 27.72 22.83 -6.93
C ALA A 216 27.09 21.44 -6.72
N ASP A 217 26.16 21.02 -7.59
CA ASP A 217 25.41 19.77 -7.50
C ASP A 217 26.07 18.58 -8.21
N ILE A 218 27.11 18.78 -9.03
CA ILE A 218 27.72 17.72 -9.86
C ILE A 218 29.24 17.63 -9.61
N ALA A 219 29.77 16.42 -9.48
CA ALA A 219 31.19 16.13 -9.40
C ALA A 219 31.65 15.32 -10.63
N GLN A 220 32.79 15.69 -11.22
CA GLN A 220 33.37 14.97 -12.35
C GLN A 220 34.16 13.75 -11.88
N LEU A 221 33.88 12.60 -12.47
CA LEU A 221 34.52 11.31 -12.20
C LEU A 221 35.43 10.94 -13.37
N HIS A 222 36.71 10.69 -13.09
CA HIS A 222 37.69 10.23 -14.08
C HIS A 222 38.22 8.84 -13.71
N GLY A 223 38.29 7.95 -14.70
CA GLY A 223 38.96 6.66 -14.59
C GLY A 223 40.18 6.61 -15.50
N TYR A 224 41.31 6.16 -14.96
CA TYR A 224 42.56 6.02 -15.69
C TYR A 224 43.08 4.60 -15.58
N VAL A 225 43.60 4.09 -16.71
CA VAL A 225 44.45 2.90 -16.75
C VAL A 225 45.75 3.32 -17.40
N VAL A 226 46.87 3.16 -16.68
CA VAL A 226 48.20 3.58 -17.10
C VAL A 226 49.11 2.37 -17.19
N SER A 227 49.93 2.28 -18.24
CA SER A 227 50.95 1.24 -18.39
C SER A 227 52.13 1.81 -19.18
N GLY A 228 53.03 2.54 -18.50
CA GLY A 228 54.13 3.25 -19.16
C GLY A 228 53.62 4.30 -20.16
N SER A 229 53.97 4.16 -21.44
CA SER A 229 53.54 5.08 -22.50
C SER A 229 52.08 4.91 -22.94
N ALA A 230 51.44 3.76 -22.68
CA ALA A 230 50.05 3.49 -23.05
C ALA A 230 49.09 3.91 -21.92
N LYS A 231 48.05 4.67 -22.26
CA LYS A 231 47.10 5.24 -21.29
C LYS A 231 45.67 5.19 -21.85
N LEU A 232 44.72 4.78 -21.01
CA LEU A 232 43.29 4.87 -21.28
C LEU A 232 42.66 5.81 -20.26
N PHE A 233 41.70 6.62 -20.70
CA PHE A 233 40.93 7.50 -19.83
C PHE A 233 39.44 7.46 -20.18
N ILE A 234 38.61 7.63 -19.16
CA ILE A 234 37.15 7.75 -19.22
C ILE A 234 36.71 8.91 -18.33
N THR A 235 35.61 9.56 -18.67
CA THR A 235 35.04 10.67 -17.92
C THR A 235 33.55 10.47 -17.68
N GLY A 236 33.04 10.94 -16.55
CA GLY A 236 31.62 10.88 -16.19
C GLY A 236 31.27 11.92 -15.13
N ALA A 237 30.00 11.98 -14.75
CA ALA A 237 29.49 12.96 -13.80
C ALA A 237 28.61 12.28 -12.75
N LEU A 238 28.85 12.57 -11.47
CA LEU A 238 28.06 12.10 -10.33
C LEU A 238 27.28 13.27 -9.73
N LYS A 239 26.01 13.05 -9.43
CA LYS A 239 25.17 14.02 -8.73
C LYS A 239 25.40 13.91 -7.23
N ARG A 240 25.55 15.05 -6.55
CA ARG A 240 25.69 15.13 -5.09
C ARG A 240 24.32 15.00 -4.41
N GLY A 241 24.31 14.46 -3.19
CA GLY A 241 23.10 14.25 -2.41
C GLY A 241 22.33 12.97 -2.74
N GLU A 242 22.82 12.13 -3.66
CA GLU A 242 22.25 10.82 -3.97
C GLU A 242 23.34 9.76 -4.19
N PHE A 243 23.02 8.49 -3.90
CA PHE A 243 23.91 7.37 -4.21
C PHE A 243 23.87 7.08 -5.71
N SER A 244 25.05 6.95 -6.32
CA SER A 244 25.22 6.57 -7.73
C SER A 244 26.00 5.27 -7.83
N HIS A 245 25.49 4.32 -8.62
CA HIS A 245 26.19 3.08 -8.92
C HIS A 245 27.25 3.34 -9.99
N VAL A 246 28.51 3.07 -9.68
CA VAL A 246 29.63 3.29 -10.61
C VAL A 246 30.25 1.94 -10.94
N ALA A 247 30.32 1.60 -12.23
CA ALA A 247 31.03 0.43 -12.71
C ALA A 247 32.07 0.83 -13.78
N VAL A 248 33.32 0.47 -13.54
CA VAL A 248 34.44 0.67 -14.48
C VAL A 248 34.86 -0.69 -15.01
N VAL A 249 34.66 -0.90 -16.31
CA VAL A 249 34.96 -2.17 -16.99
C VAL A 249 36.18 -1.98 -17.87
N TYR A 250 37.26 -2.70 -17.56
CA TYR A 250 38.42 -2.84 -18.41
C TYR A 250 38.34 -4.16 -19.17
N ASP A 251 38.18 -4.06 -20.48
CA ASP A 251 37.92 -5.17 -21.39
C ASP A 251 39.04 -5.31 -22.42
N LYS A 252 39.28 -6.55 -22.90
CA LYS A 252 40.26 -6.85 -23.94
C LYS A 252 39.56 -7.30 -25.20
N VAL A 253 39.44 -6.37 -26.14
CA VAL A 253 38.87 -6.60 -27.46
C VAL A 253 39.86 -7.40 -28.31
N ASN A 254 39.44 -8.61 -28.72
CA ASN A 254 40.24 -9.56 -29.50
C ASN A 254 41.57 -9.99 -28.82
N ASP A 255 41.63 -10.04 -27.49
CA ASP A 255 42.80 -10.41 -26.68
C ASP A 255 44.07 -9.54 -26.84
N GLU A 256 44.07 -8.57 -27.76
CA GLU A 256 45.22 -7.68 -28.04
C GLU A 256 44.96 -6.22 -27.64
N LEU A 257 43.79 -5.67 -27.99
CA LEU A 257 43.46 -4.26 -27.74
C LEU A 257 42.65 -4.12 -26.45
N SER A 258 42.99 -3.12 -25.63
CA SER A 258 42.30 -2.84 -24.39
C SER A 258 41.36 -1.64 -24.52
N GLN A 259 40.20 -1.71 -23.87
CA GLN A 259 39.20 -0.65 -23.82
C GLN A 259 38.67 -0.48 -22.40
N LEU A 260 38.41 0.77 -22.02
CA LEU A 260 37.83 1.13 -20.72
C LEU A 260 36.42 1.69 -20.95
N ARG A 261 35.44 1.20 -20.18
CA ARG A 261 34.04 1.64 -20.23
C ARG A 261 33.59 2.08 -18.84
N LEU A 262 32.88 3.20 -18.77
CA LEU A 262 32.27 3.71 -17.53
C LEU A 262 30.76 3.58 -17.61
N TYR A 263 30.18 2.92 -16.62
CA TYR A 263 28.74 2.89 -16.41
C TYR A 263 28.39 3.66 -15.14
N ILE A 264 27.41 4.56 -15.24
CA ILE A 264 26.84 5.29 -14.10
C ILE A 264 25.37 4.95 -14.04
N ASN A 265 24.89 4.46 -12.91
CA ASN A 265 23.51 4.02 -12.73
C ASN A 265 23.06 2.98 -13.78
N SER A 266 23.99 2.11 -14.17
CA SER A 266 23.84 1.05 -15.19
C SER A 266 23.75 1.52 -16.64
N ASP A 267 23.83 2.82 -16.89
CA ASP A 267 23.88 3.39 -18.25
C ASP A 267 25.34 3.67 -18.63
N LEU A 268 25.69 3.39 -19.89
CA LEU A 268 27.03 3.63 -20.41
C LEU A 268 27.28 5.14 -20.52
N ALA A 269 28.14 5.68 -19.66
CA ALA A 269 28.47 7.10 -19.60
C ALA A 269 29.59 7.49 -20.58
N SER A 270 30.64 6.68 -20.68
CA SER A 270 31.75 6.93 -21.61
C SER A 270 32.55 5.67 -21.94
N THR A 271 33.30 5.74 -23.03
CA THR A 271 34.16 4.67 -23.52
C THR A 271 35.48 5.27 -24.01
N SER A 272 36.60 4.63 -23.69
CA SER A 272 37.94 5.07 -24.11
C SER A 272 38.26 4.69 -25.56
N SER A 273 39.34 5.28 -26.09
CA SER A 273 40.02 4.74 -27.27
C SER A 273 40.59 3.34 -27.00
N LEU A 274 40.89 2.60 -28.08
CA LEU A 274 41.57 1.31 -28.01
C LEU A 274 43.09 1.52 -27.89
N ALA A 275 43.73 0.85 -26.95
CA ALA A 275 45.19 0.85 -26.80
C ALA A 275 45.72 -0.51 -26.33
N THR A 276 46.94 -0.86 -26.68
CA THR A 276 47.60 -2.07 -26.16
C THR A 276 48.14 -1.81 -24.75
N ILE A 277 47.57 -2.47 -23.75
CA ILE A 277 48.01 -2.41 -22.36
C ILE A 277 48.65 -3.75 -21.99
N GLY A 278 49.89 -3.69 -21.51
CA GLY A 278 50.65 -4.87 -21.05
C GLY A 278 50.31 -5.26 -19.61
N LYS A 279 51.14 -6.12 -19.01
CA LYS A 279 50.97 -6.52 -17.60
C LYS A 279 51.15 -5.33 -16.65
N PHE A 280 50.28 -5.24 -15.64
CA PHE A 280 50.30 -4.16 -14.65
C PHE A 280 51.50 -4.23 -13.69
N GLY A 281 51.90 -5.41 -13.19
CA GLY A 281 53.11 -5.55 -12.37
C GLY A 281 53.05 -4.80 -11.02
N SER A 282 51.88 -4.83 -10.40
CA SER A 282 51.49 -4.19 -9.13
C SER A 282 51.30 -5.21 -7.98
N GLU A 283 51.85 -6.41 -8.13
CA GLU A 283 51.73 -7.54 -7.18
C GLU A 283 52.25 -7.21 -5.77
N ASN A 284 53.21 -6.30 -5.64
CA ASN A 284 53.80 -5.89 -4.36
C ASN A 284 53.28 -4.55 -3.83
N SER A 285 52.26 -3.95 -4.45
CA SER A 285 51.67 -2.69 -4.01
C SER A 285 50.27 -2.88 -3.42
N ASP A 286 50.00 -2.13 -2.35
CA ASP A 286 48.70 -2.12 -1.68
C ASP A 286 47.61 -1.54 -2.59
N PHE A 287 46.40 -2.09 -2.47
CA PHE A 287 45.20 -1.52 -3.05
C PHE A 287 44.61 -0.49 -2.10
N LEU A 288 44.55 0.77 -2.53
CA LEU A 288 44.13 1.89 -1.71
C LEU A 288 42.69 2.29 -2.03
N ILE A 289 41.88 2.51 -0.98
CA ILE A 289 40.50 3.02 -1.06
C ILE A 289 40.42 4.29 -0.22
N GLY A 290 39.94 5.38 -0.82
CA GLY A 290 39.83 6.71 -0.20
C GLY A 290 41.13 7.51 -0.13
N SER A 291 42.24 6.95 -0.60
CA SER A 291 43.56 7.59 -0.68
C SER A 291 44.32 7.09 -1.91
N GLY A 292 45.36 7.81 -2.31
CA GLY A 292 46.26 7.41 -3.38
C GLY A 292 47.53 8.25 -3.42
N SER A 293 48.28 8.06 -4.49
CA SER A 293 49.60 8.60 -4.76
C SER A 293 49.63 9.22 -6.15
N ALA A 294 50.57 10.13 -6.38
CA ALA A 294 50.66 10.90 -7.62
C ALA A 294 50.93 10.04 -8.87
N PHE A 295 50.32 10.37 -10.00
CA PHE A 295 50.53 9.68 -11.29
C PHE A 295 50.36 10.64 -12.47
N THR A 296 50.84 10.23 -13.67
CA THR A 296 50.86 11.12 -14.85
C THR A 296 49.68 10.87 -15.80
N ALA A 297 48.88 11.93 -16.04
CA ALA A 297 47.72 11.93 -16.93
C ALA A 297 48.08 11.90 -18.44
N PRO A 298 47.09 11.83 -19.37
CA PRO A 298 47.30 11.77 -20.83
C PRO A 298 48.10 12.94 -21.46
N ASN A 299 48.31 14.06 -20.75
CA ASN A 299 48.96 15.28 -21.27
C ASN A 299 50.24 15.69 -20.50
N ILE A 300 50.96 14.77 -19.85
CA ILE A 300 52.17 15.06 -19.04
C ILE A 300 51.88 15.97 -17.82
N HIS A 301 50.63 16.03 -17.35
CA HIS A 301 50.30 16.62 -16.06
C HIS A 301 50.40 15.56 -14.96
N VAL A 302 51.14 15.89 -13.90
CA VAL A 302 51.15 15.10 -12.66
C VAL A 302 49.84 15.40 -11.93
N ILE A 303 49.00 14.38 -11.76
CA ILE A 303 47.82 14.46 -10.91
C ILE A 303 48.25 14.04 -9.50
N GLU A 304 48.09 14.95 -8.56
CA GLU A 304 48.31 14.71 -7.13
C GLU A 304 46.99 14.74 -6.38
N GLN A 305 46.91 13.99 -5.29
CA GLN A 305 45.74 14.02 -4.42
C GLN A 305 45.77 15.26 -3.52
N GLU A 306 44.78 16.12 -3.65
CA GLU A 306 44.66 17.34 -2.83
C GLU A 306 43.93 17.09 -1.51
N GLN A 307 43.08 16.07 -1.47
CA GLN A 307 42.32 15.64 -0.30
C GLN A 307 41.99 14.14 -0.39
N THR A 308 41.94 13.45 0.76
CA THR A 308 41.35 12.11 0.82
C THR A 308 39.86 12.13 0.48
N PHE A 309 39.34 10.99 0.06
CA PHE A 309 37.94 10.89 -0.37
C PHE A 309 37.01 11.29 0.78
N SER A 310 36.05 12.16 0.47
CA SER A 310 35.04 12.62 1.42
C SER A 310 33.66 12.31 0.86
N GLY A 311 33.09 11.20 1.32
CA GLY A 311 31.81 10.69 0.84
C GLY A 311 31.55 9.32 1.43
N SER A 312 30.52 8.63 0.95
CA SER A 312 30.18 7.30 1.42
C SER A 312 30.35 6.27 0.30
N ILE A 313 30.88 5.10 0.64
CA ILE A 313 31.02 3.97 -0.30
C ILE A 313 30.29 2.77 0.29
N ASP A 314 29.55 2.10 -0.57
CA ASP A 314 28.89 0.84 -0.28
C ASP A 314 29.18 -0.18 -1.40
N GLU A 315 29.12 -1.47 -1.09
CA GLU A 315 29.31 -2.59 -2.02
C GLU A 315 30.53 -2.45 -2.95
N LEU A 316 31.72 -2.27 -2.38
CA LEU A 316 32.95 -2.21 -3.17
C LEU A 316 33.33 -3.61 -3.65
N ARG A 317 33.30 -3.81 -4.97
CA ARG A 317 33.55 -5.09 -5.63
C ARG A 317 34.66 -4.96 -6.66
N PHE A 318 35.53 -5.96 -6.73
CA PHE A 318 36.57 -6.05 -7.73
C PHE A 318 36.62 -7.45 -8.35
N PHE A 319 36.39 -7.53 -9.65
CA PHE A 319 36.34 -8.77 -10.43
C PHE A 319 37.50 -8.85 -11.42
N HIS A 320 38.00 -10.06 -11.69
CA HIS A 320 38.91 -10.38 -12.80
C HIS A 320 38.13 -10.87 -14.04
N GLU A 321 37.06 -10.15 -14.38
CA GLU A 321 36.22 -10.39 -15.55
C GLU A 321 35.69 -9.04 -16.06
N ALA A 322 35.43 -8.92 -17.38
CA ALA A 322 34.69 -7.80 -17.94
C ALA A 322 33.18 -8.07 -17.84
N ARG A 323 32.50 -7.42 -16.87
CA ARG A 323 31.06 -7.65 -16.67
C ARG A 323 30.23 -7.02 -17.79
N THR A 324 29.19 -7.74 -18.19
CA THR A 324 28.22 -7.30 -19.20
C THR A 324 27.24 -6.27 -18.62
N GLU A 325 26.66 -5.43 -19.48
CA GLU A 325 25.64 -4.47 -19.07
C GLU A 325 24.44 -5.12 -18.35
N LYS A 326 24.04 -6.33 -18.79
CA LYS A 326 22.97 -7.10 -18.14
C LYS A 326 23.33 -7.49 -16.70
N GLN A 327 24.56 -7.94 -16.47
CA GLN A 327 25.05 -8.27 -15.13
C GLN A 327 25.13 -7.00 -14.25
N ILE A 328 25.63 -5.89 -14.79
CA ILE A 328 25.71 -4.60 -14.10
C ILE A 328 24.29 -4.11 -13.69
N LYS A 329 23.30 -4.24 -14.58
CA LYS A 329 21.90 -3.91 -14.29
C LYS A 329 21.31 -4.80 -13.19
N LEU A 330 21.54 -6.11 -13.26
CA LEU A 330 20.98 -7.08 -12.31
C LEU A 330 21.54 -6.89 -10.88
N TYR A 331 22.84 -6.68 -10.74
CA TYR A 331 23.53 -6.64 -9.45
C TYR A 331 23.72 -5.23 -8.89
N ARG A 332 23.15 -4.20 -9.52
CA ARG A 332 23.15 -2.84 -8.98
C ARG A 332 22.44 -2.75 -7.62
N TYR A 333 21.33 -3.48 -7.46
CA TYR A 333 20.50 -3.43 -6.25
C TYR A 333 20.63 -4.68 -5.36
N LYS A 334 21.40 -5.69 -5.79
CA LYS A 334 21.55 -6.98 -5.11
C LYS A 334 22.99 -7.20 -4.65
N THR A 335 23.17 -7.87 -3.52
CA THR A 335 24.48 -8.35 -3.06
C THR A 335 24.99 -9.48 -3.96
N VAL A 336 26.31 -9.61 -4.08
CA VAL A 336 26.97 -10.69 -4.83
C VAL A 336 27.47 -11.75 -3.83
N PHE A 337 27.68 -12.98 -4.27
CA PHE A 337 28.26 -14.06 -3.47
C PHE A 337 29.69 -14.36 -3.92
N ALA A 338 30.47 -15.10 -3.13
CA ALA A 338 31.79 -15.52 -3.53
C ALA A 338 31.74 -16.30 -4.86
N ASP A 339 32.65 -15.97 -5.76
CA ASP A 339 32.79 -16.51 -7.10
C ASP A 339 34.28 -16.52 -7.49
N ASP A 340 34.70 -17.41 -8.37
CA ASP A 340 36.11 -17.61 -8.75
C ASP A 340 36.73 -16.36 -9.39
N ASN A 341 35.90 -15.51 -10.00
CA ASN A 341 36.28 -14.26 -10.64
C ASN A 341 36.25 -13.05 -9.67
N LEU A 342 35.58 -13.15 -8.53
CA LEU A 342 35.51 -12.08 -7.53
C LEU A 342 36.77 -12.12 -6.65
N ARG A 343 37.54 -11.03 -6.64
CA ARG A 343 38.83 -10.97 -5.93
C ARG A 343 38.79 -10.20 -4.63
N LEU A 344 37.95 -9.17 -4.56
CA LEU A 344 37.77 -8.37 -3.37
C LEU A 344 36.32 -7.93 -3.28
N TYR A 345 35.72 -8.07 -2.09
CA TYR A 345 34.37 -7.62 -1.86
C TYR A 345 34.17 -7.10 -0.43
N TYR A 346 33.94 -5.79 -0.32
CA TYR A 346 33.59 -5.15 0.95
C TYR A 346 32.16 -4.63 0.91
N LYS A 347 31.34 -5.21 1.80
CA LYS A 347 29.95 -4.78 2.02
C LYS A 347 29.84 -3.57 2.94
N PHE A 348 30.77 -3.43 3.89
CA PHE A 348 30.72 -2.41 4.96
C PHE A 348 29.52 -2.54 5.94
N ASN A 349 29.01 -3.76 6.09
CA ASN A 349 27.91 -4.10 6.99
C ASN A 349 28.32 -4.33 8.45
N GLU A 350 29.56 -4.06 8.84
CA GLU A 350 29.93 -4.15 10.24
C GLU A 350 29.25 -3.03 11.06
N PRO A 351 28.69 -3.31 12.25
CA PRO A 351 27.90 -2.32 12.97
C PRO A 351 28.78 -1.22 13.60
N THR A 352 28.10 -0.13 13.99
CA THR A 352 28.68 0.90 14.85
C THR A 352 28.63 0.50 16.33
N GLY A 353 29.54 1.05 17.14
CA GLY A 353 29.75 0.70 18.54
C GLY A 353 30.97 -0.20 18.77
N ALA A 354 31.11 -0.68 20.02
CA ALA A 354 32.21 -1.54 20.43
C ALA A 354 32.04 -2.95 19.84
N LEU A 355 32.87 -3.28 18.84
CA LEU A 355 33.03 -4.66 18.36
C LEU A 355 34.00 -5.44 19.24
N GLY A 356 34.95 -4.75 19.88
CA GLY A 356 35.81 -5.28 20.93
C GLY A 356 35.28 -5.04 22.34
N ASN A 357 36.02 -5.48 23.37
CA ASN A 357 35.66 -5.26 24.77
C ASN A 357 35.70 -3.77 25.22
N VAL A 358 36.24 -2.86 24.39
CA VAL A 358 36.40 -1.42 24.69
C VAL A 358 36.27 -0.59 23.40
N ASP A 359 35.78 0.64 23.50
CA ASP A 359 35.59 1.58 22.38
C ASP A 359 36.90 1.95 21.63
N THR A 360 38.06 1.81 22.27
CA THR A 360 39.38 2.09 21.67
C THR A 360 40.01 0.88 20.98
N SER A 361 39.33 -0.26 20.91
CA SER A 361 39.89 -1.47 20.30
C SER A 361 40.15 -1.29 18.80
N ALA A 362 41.34 -1.73 18.35
CA ALA A 362 41.67 -1.78 16.92
C ALA A 362 40.70 -2.66 16.11
N LEU A 363 39.95 -3.55 16.77
CA LEU A 363 38.91 -4.36 16.13
C LEU A 363 37.71 -3.54 15.65
N ASN A 364 37.48 -2.35 16.22
CA ASN A 364 36.37 -1.50 15.80
C ASN A 364 36.57 -0.99 14.35
N SER A 365 37.81 -0.97 13.85
CA SER A 365 38.15 -0.55 12.48
C SER A 365 38.24 -1.70 11.46
N VAL A 366 37.88 -2.94 11.83
CA VAL A 366 38.01 -4.11 10.94
C VAL A 366 37.05 -4.07 9.74
N VAL A 367 37.52 -4.43 8.56
CA VAL A 367 36.69 -4.58 7.35
C VAL A 367 36.82 -6.01 6.86
N LEU A 368 35.70 -6.72 6.76
CA LEU A 368 35.63 -8.11 6.35
C LEU A 368 35.45 -8.23 4.83
N ASP A 369 36.40 -8.91 4.19
CA ASP A 369 36.26 -9.38 2.81
C ASP A 369 35.25 -10.53 2.71
N SER A 370 34.24 -10.37 1.85
CA SER A 370 33.20 -11.36 1.54
C SER A 370 33.46 -12.11 0.23
N SER A 371 34.62 -11.92 -0.42
CA SER A 371 34.95 -12.58 -1.69
C SER A 371 35.40 -14.04 -1.57
N GLY A 372 35.73 -14.50 -0.36
CA GLY A 372 36.33 -15.82 -0.10
C GLY A 372 37.87 -15.85 -0.19
N ASN A 373 38.50 -14.75 -0.62
CA ASN A 373 39.97 -14.65 -0.73
C ASN A 373 40.67 -14.19 0.55
N SER A 374 39.91 -13.95 1.62
CA SER A 374 40.41 -13.62 2.96
C SER A 374 41.25 -12.33 3.03
N MET A 375 40.88 -11.32 2.26
CA MET A 375 41.57 -10.03 2.16
C MET A 375 41.13 -9.01 3.24
N HIS A 376 40.83 -9.46 4.46
CA HIS A 376 40.34 -8.57 5.52
C HIS A 376 41.40 -7.54 5.94
N THR A 377 40.96 -6.32 6.30
CA THR A 377 41.88 -5.22 6.64
C THR A 377 41.32 -4.30 7.74
N TYR A 378 42.00 -3.19 7.99
CA TYR A 378 41.60 -2.15 8.94
C TYR A 378 41.41 -0.81 8.24
N ILE A 379 40.50 0.01 8.76
CA ILE A 379 40.34 1.42 8.41
C ILE A 379 41.40 2.23 9.16
N SER A 380 42.17 3.03 8.44
CA SER A 380 43.10 4.01 9.01
C SER A 380 42.33 5.24 9.49
N ASN A 381 42.71 5.80 10.65
CA ASN A 381 42.04 6.96 11.27
C ASN A 381 40.54 6.74 11.53
N TYR A 382 40.19 5.58 12.08
CA TYR A 382 38.82 5.19 12.36
C TYR A 382 38.17 5.97 13.52
N HIS A 383 36.90 6.32 13.34
CA HIS A 383 35.97 6.81 14.36
C HIS A 383 34.60 6.14 14.17
N HIS A 384 33.82 5.96 15.24
CA HIS A 384 32.50 5.30 15.14
C HIS A 384 31.50 6.03 14.22
N THR A 385 31.67 7.34 14.02
CA THR A 385 30.86 8.14 13.08
C THR A 385 30.99 7.66 11.64
N LEU A 386 32.11 7.00 11.28
CA LEU A 386 32.31 6.46 9.93
C LEU A 386 31.29 5.35 9.61
N ARG A 387 30.74 4.67 10.61
CA ARG A 387 29.71 3.61 10.46
C ARG A 387 28.30 4.04 10.84
N SER A 388 28.08 5.33 11.07
CA SER A 388 26.76 5.85 11.40
C SER A 388 25.94 6.03 10.12
N THR A 389 24.99 5.12 9.86
CA THR A 389 24.27 4.98 8.57
C THR A 389 22.81 5.47 8.59
N GLY A 390 22.40 6.26 9.59
CA GLY A 390 21.01 6.72 9.73
C GLY A 390 20.61 7.98 8.95
N SER A 391 21.56 8.73 8.38
CA SER A 391 21.27 10.03 7.74
C SER A 391 20.89 9.93 6.27
N VAL A 392 21.28 8.84 5.59
CA VAL A 392 20.98 8.58 4.17
C VAL A 392 20.52 7.13 4.05
N VAL A 393 19.51 6.88 3.23
CA VAL A 393 18.99 5.52 2.99
C VAL A 393 20.06 4.66 2.32
N VAL A 394 20.22 3.42 2.78
CA VAL A 394 21.15 2.42 2.21
C VAL A 394 20.84 2.21 0.71
N PRO A 395 21.84 2.22 -0.19
CA PRO A 395 21.62 2.20 -1.64
C PRO A 395 21.12 0.86 -2.20
N LEU A 396 21.40 -0.26 -1.54
CA LEU A 396 20.93 -1.58 -1.97
C LEU A 396 19.52 -1.83 -1.49
N LYS A 397 18.61 -1.97 -2.45
CA LYS A 397 17.20 -2.22 -2.15
C LYS A 397 16.90 -3.70 -1.91
N HIS A 398 17.69 -4.62 -2.48
CA HIS A 398 17.52 -6.07 -2.34
C HIS A 398 18.57 -6.70 -1.42
N GLU A 399 19.21 -5.89 -0.59
CA GLU A 399 20.03 -6.45 0.46
C GLU A 399 19.14 -7.06 1.54
N ARG A 400 19.42 -8.31 1.93
CA ARG A 400 18.63 -9.04 2.92
C ARG A 400 19.36 -9.03 4.25
N ASP A 401 18.72 -8.50 5.29
CA ASP A 401 19.22 -8.55 6.66
C ASP A 401 19.57 -9.97 7.08
N SER A 402 18.77 -10.96 6.65
CA SER A 402 19.02 -12.37 6.96
C SER A 402 20.43 -12.84 6.56
N LEU A 403 21.01 -12.30 5.49
CA LEU A 403 22.34 -12.69 5.01
C LEU A 403 23.48 -11.92 5.68
N ASN A 404 23.17 -10.93 6.53
CA ASN A 404 24.14 -10.06 7.19
C ASN A 404 24.01 -10.11 8.73
N PRO A 405 24.18 -11.29 9.36
CA PRO A 405 24.21 -11.39 10.82
C PRO A 405 25.48 -10.74 11.41
N VAL A 406 25.36 -10.16 12.60
CA VAL A 406 26.51 -9.61 13.33
C VAL A 406 27.24 -10.74 14.06
N LEU A 407 28.35 -11.19 13.48
CA LEU A 407 29.13 -12.34 13.97
C LEU A 407 30.17 -12.00 15.07
N PHE A 408 30.14 -10.78 15.62
CA PHE A 408 31.08 -10.34 16.63
C PHE A 408 30.59 -10.76 18.04
N PRO A 409 31.29 -11.66 18.77
CA PRO A 409 30.81 -12.16 20.05
C PRO A 409 30.73 -11.10 21.16
N SER A 410 31.65 -10.12 21.13
CA SER A 410 31.71 -9.04 22.13
C SER A 410 30.77 -7.87 21.83
N TYR A 411 30.00 -7.92 20.73
CA TYR A 411 29.04 -6.88 20.41
C TYR A 411 27.91 -6.86 21.44
N THR A 412 27.65 -5.69 22.03
CA THR A 412 26.75 -5.54 23.19
C THR A 412 25.37 -6.15 22.98
N GLN A 413 24.75 -5.98 21.81
CA GLN A 413 23.42 -6.53 21.57
C GLN A 413 23.45 -8.07 21.46
N THR A 414 24.46 -8.64 20.80
CA THR A 414 24.65 -10.10 20.70
C THR A 414 24.94 -10.71 22.07
N MET A 415 25.76 -10.03 22.88
CA MET A 415 26.07 -10.42 24.26
C MET A 415 24.82 -10.40 25.14
N ASN A 416 24.07 -9.31 25.15
CA ASN A 416 22.82 -9.19 25.92
C ASN A 416 21.79 -10.25 25.52
N PHE A 417 21.67 -10.54 24.21
CA PHE A 417 20.77 -11.59 23.73
C PHE A 417 21.20 -12.97 24.23
N ASN A 418 22.49 -13.30 24.13
CA ASN A 418 23.05 -14.55 24.67
C ASN A 418 22.83 -14.68 26.18
N GLU A 419 23.13 -13.63 26.96
CA GLU A 419 22.91 -13.61 28.41
C GLU A 419 21.43 -13.83 28.78
N SER A 420 20.52 -13.18 28.05
CA SER A 420 19.08 -13.35 28.28
C SER A 420 18.63 -14.80 28.05
N LEU A 421 19.12 -15.46 26.99
CA LEU A 421 18.82 -16.85 26.67
C LEU A 421 19.46 -17.83 27.65
N LEU A 422 20.70 -17.57 28.10
CA LEU A 422 21.36 -18.40 29.10
C LEU A 422 20.65 -18.33 30.46
N LEU A 423 20.10 -17.17 30.82
CA LEU A 423 19.35 -16.98 32.07
C LEU A 423 18.02 -17.75 32.04
N THR A 424 17.26 -17.66 30.95
CA THR A 424 16.01 -18.43 30.79
C THR A 424 16.29 -19.94 30.69
N ALA A 425 17.34 -20.33 29.98
CA ALA A 425 17.80 -21.72 29.88
C ALA A 425 18.18 -22.31 31.24
N SER A 426 18.94 -21.55 32.06
CA SER A 426 19.34 -22.00 33.40
C SER A 426 18.13 -22.26 34.31
N ARG A 427 17.12 -21.39 34.26
CA ARG A 427 15.88 -21.59 35.04
C ARG A 427 15.12 -22.84 34.60
N TYR A 428 15.10 -23.12 33.30
CA TYR A 428 14.44 -24.31 32.77
C TYR A 428 15.19 -25.59 33.15
N ASP A 429 16.52 -25.62 33.03
CA ASP A 429 17.33 -26.80 33.36
C ASP A 429 17.20 -27.19 34.85
N ILE A 430 17.11 -26.22 35.77
CA ILE A 430 16.86 -26.49 37.20
C ILE A 430 15.50 -27.16 37.42
N ALA A 431 14.49 -26.81 36.63
CA ALA A 431 13.14 -27.33 36.76
C ALA A 431 12.93 -28.66 35.99
N ASN A 432 13.77 -28.97 35.00
CA ASN A 432 13.59 -30.14 34.14
C ASN A 432 14.10 -31.44 34.80
N PRO A 433 13.20 -32.39 35.16
CA PRO A 433 13.63 -33.66 35.74
C PRO A 433 14.24 -34.64 34.71
N ASN A 434 13.96 -34.43 33.41
CA ASN A 434 14.26 -35.38 32.33
C ASN A 434 15.66 -35.22 31.72
N LEU A 435 16.51 -34.38 32.32
CA LEU A 435 17.89 -34.18 31.85
C LEU A 435 18.64 -35.51 31.74
N ILE A 436 19.30 -35.73 30.61
CA ILE A 436 20.03 -36.98 30.33
C ILE A 436 21.13 -37.27 31.36
N THR A 437 21.66 -36.23 31.99
CA THR A 437 22.68 -36.34 33.05
C THR A 437 22.14 -37.00 34.31
N ASN A 438 20.83 -36.94 34.59
CA ASN A 438 20.21 -37.62 35.72
C ASN A 438 20.14 -39.15 35.54
N LEU A 439 20.33 -39.67 34.33
CA LEU A 439 20.37 -41.11 34.06
C LEU A 439 21.68 -41.76 34.50
N ILE A 440 22.75 -40.97 34.62
CA ILE A 440 24.08 -41.46 35.01
C ILE A 440 24.37 -41.05 36.45
N PRO A 441 24.83 -41.97 37.31
CA PRO A 441 25.23 -41.64 38.67
C PRO A 441 26.31 -40.55 38.71
N ARG A 442 26.15 -39.59 39.62
CA ARG A 442 27.03 -38.40 39.72
C ARG A 442 28.53 -38.71 39.86
N HIS A 443 28.91 -39.84 40.46
CA HIS A 443 30.31 -40.19 40.69
C HIS A 443 31.13 -40.34 39.40
N TYR A 444 30.52 -40.80 38.29
CA TYR A 444 31.21 -40.88 36.99
C TYR A 444 31.60 -39.51 36.46
N PHE A 445 30.79 -38.51 36.77
CA PHE A 445 31.07 -37.15 36.35
C PHE A 445 32.21 -36.52 37.17
N SER A 446 32.24 -36.75 38.48
CA SER A 446 33.36 -36.30 39.34
C SER A 446 34.70 -36.97 38.98
N GLU A 447 34.68 -38.25 38.58
CA GLU A 447 35.89 -38.95 38.11
C GLU A 447 36.41 -38.34 36.81
N GLY A 448 35.52 -38.07 35.85
CA GLY A 448 35.92 -37.45 34.59
C GLY A 448 36.28 -35.95 34.71
N GLU A 449 35.72 -35.21 35.67
CA GLU A 449 36.20 -33.84 36.00
C GLU A 449 37.67 -33.86 36.42
N THR A 450 38.03 -34.81 37.29
CA THR A 450 39.41 -34.99 37.76
C THR A 450 40.35 -35.40 36.61
N LYS A 451 39.87 -36.27 35.71
CA LYS A 451 40.65 -36.77 34.56
C LYS A 451 40.83 -35.71 33.47
N ASP A 452 39.77 -34.98 33.15
CA ASP A 452 39.75 -34.00 32.07
C ASP A 452 40.22 -32.61 32.55
N GLY A 453 40.44 -32.43 33.86
CA GLY A 453 40.94 -31.19 34.46
C GLY A 453 39.93 -30.04 34.39
N VAL A 454 38.64 -30.34 34.57
CA VAL A 454 37.53 -29.37 34.47
C VAL A 454 36.99 -29.06 35.87
N ASP A 455 36.87 -27.77 36.21
CA ASP A 455 36.56 -27.31 37.57
C ASP A 455 35.10 -27.51 38.01
N ASN A 456 34.17 -27.78 37.08
CA ASN A 456 32.74 -27.91 37.36
C ASN A 456 32.06 -29.01 36.52
N PHE A 457 30.99 -29.56 37.09
CA PHE A 457 30.10 -30.52 36.43
C PHE A 457 29.39 -29.92 35.22
N GLY A 458 29.58 -30.56 34.05
CA GLY A 458 28.94 -30.19 32.80
C GLY A 458 29.82 -29.35 31.86
N MET A 459 29.20 -28.84 30.80
CA MET A 459 29.83 -27.93 29.86
C MET A 459 29.89 -26.54 30.50
N SER A 460 31.07 -25.89 30.51
CA SER A 460 31.25 -24.56 31.11
C SER A 460 30.15 -23.59 30.68
N THR A 461 29.22 -23.31 31.59
CA THR A 461 27.99 -22.51 31.40
C THR A 461 28.28 -21.01 31.37
N THR A 462 29.53 -20.63 31.10
CA THR A 462 29.99 -19.25 31.07
C THR A 462 29.58 -18.61 29.75
N VAL A 463 29.30 -17.30 29.79
CA VAL A 463 29.12 -16.47 28.59
C VAL A 463 30.26 -16.76 27.60
N ILE A 464 29.94 -16.82 26.31
CA ILE A 464 30.93 -17.04 25.26
C ILE A 464 32.03 -15.99 25.39
N THR A 465 33.28 -16.44 25.57
CA THR A 465 34.45 -15.56 25.68
C THR A 465 35.31 -15.71 24.42
N GLY A 466 35.93 -14.64 23.94
CA GLY A 466 36.72 -14.72 22.70
C GLY A 466 37.44 -13.42 22.37
N SER A 467 38.36 -13.46 21.40
CA SER A 467 39.12 -12.30 20.92
C SER A 467 38.29 -11.34 20.04
N SER A 468 36.97 -11.33 20.25
CA SER A 468 35.97 -10.47 19.62
C SER A 468 35.86 -10.55 18.08
N LEU A 469 36.73 -11.27 17.36
CA LEU A 469 36.60 -11.58 15.93
C LEU A 469 35.61 -12.72 15.67
N PRO A 470 34.93 -12.75 14.51
CA PRO A 470 34.20 -13.94 14.06
C PRO A 470 35.10 -15.18 14.05
N GLY A 471 34.56 -16.37 14.31
CA GLY A 471 35.38 -17.60 14.41
C GLY A 471 36.25 -17.74 15.66
N SER A 472 36.31 -16.73 16.53
CA SER A 472 37.16 -16.74 17.74
C SER A 472 36.42 -16.95 19.05
N ALA A 473 35.12 -17.25 18.99
CA ALA A 473 34.33 -17.58 20.16
C ALA A 473 34.83 -18.91 20.76
N LYS A 474 35.19 -18.88 22.04
CA LYS A 474 35.61 -20.04 22.81
C LYS A 474 34.48 -20.45 23.74
N ILE A 475 34.16 -21.73 23.67
CA ILE A 475 33.37 -22.41 24.69
C ILE A 475 34.33 -22.83 25.80
N GLY A 476 33.92 -22.76 27.07
CA GLY A 476 34.78 -23.25 28.15
C GLY A 476 34.98 -24.78 28.08
N SER A 477 35.99 -25.29 28.78
CA SER A 477 36.34 -26.70 28.78
C SER A 477 35.15 -27.57 29.20
N GLN A 478 34.95 -28.69 28.51
CA GLN A 478 33.85 -29.62 28.75
C GLN A 478 34.39 -30.99 29.07
N GLN A 479 33.70 -31.70 29.97
CA GLN A 479 33.92 -33.11 30.19
C GLN A 479 33.45 -33.93 28.98
N ILE A 480 34.30 -34.84 28.48
CA ILE A 480 34.02 -35.64 27.26
C ILE A 480 32.75 -36.51 27.42
N LEU A 481 32.52 -37.05 28.62
CA LEU A 481 31.31 -37.83 28.91
C LEU A 481 30.04 -36.98 28.76
N SER A 482 30.07 -35.72 29.24
CA SER A 482 28.92 -34.82 29.17
C SER A 482 28.60 -34.40 27.73
N SER A 483 29.61 -34.12 26.92
CA SER A 483 29.42 -33.72 25.52
C SER A 483 28.83 -34.87 24.69
N LEU A 484 29.28 -36.11 24.92
CA LEU A 484 28.68 -37.29 24.30
C LEU A 484 27.18 -37.38 24.64
N LEU A 485 26.81 -37.27 25.91
CA LEU A 485 25.40 -37.36 26.33
C LEU A 485 24.54 -36.25 25.71
N PHE A 486 25.02 -35.01 25.67
CA PHE A 486 24.27 -33.92 25.08
C PHE A 486 24.09 -34.06 23.56
N ILE A 487 25.04 -34.68 22.84
CA ILE A 487 24.87 -35.03 21.42
C ILE A 487 23.72 -36.03 21.23
N TRP A 488 23.66 -37.08 22.05
CA TRP A 488 22.55 -38.04 22.01
C TRP A 488 21.22 -37.41 22.41
N ALA A 489 21.23 -36.56 23.45
CA ALA A 489 20.04 -35.88 23.92
C ALA A 489 19.46 -34.93 22.86
N LYS A 490 20.31 -34.19 22.13
CA LYS A 490 19.89 -33.36 20.99
C LYS A 490 19.13 -34.19 19.95
N GLN A 491 19.64 -35.37 19.59
CA GLN A 491 18.98 -36.25 18.62
C GLN A 491 17.62 -36.77 19.12
N PHE A 492 17.51 -37.08 20.42
CA PHE A 492 16.24 -37.52 21.01
C PHE A 492 15.21 -36.40 21.10
N ASP A 493 15.66 -35.18 21.40
CA ASP A 493 14.79 -33.99 21.41
C ASP A 493 14.23 -33.73 20.01
N GLU A 494 15.07 -33.76 18.98
CA GLU A 494 14.62 -33.62 17.59
C GLU A 494 13.62 -34.72 17.19
N LEU A 495 13.88 -35.98 17.54
CA LEU A 495 12.95 -37.07 17.28
C LEU A 495 11.61 -36.83 17.98
N LYS A 496 11.63 -36.39 19.24
CA LYS A 496 10.40 -36.10 19.98
C LYS A 496 9.60 -34.96 19.33
N ILE A 497 10.24 -33.87 18.93
CA ILE A 497 9.59 -32.78 18.19
C ILE A 497 8.91 -33.31 16.92
N THR A 498 9.60 -34.16 16.16
CA THR A 498 9.00 -34.76 14.95
C THR A 498 7.81 -35.67 15.26
N LEU A 499 7.85 -36.41 16.38
CA LEU A 499 6.76 -37.28 16.81
C LEU A 499 5.54 -36.47 17.24
N ASP A 500 5.75 -35.41 18.01
CA ASP A 500 4.67 -34.52 18.47
C ASP A 500 3.99 -33.81 17.28
N ALA A 501 4.76 -33.47 16.23
CA ALA A 501 4.22 -32.90 15.00
C ALA A 501 3.23 -33.81 14.24
N PHE A 502 3.26 -35.14 14.45
CA PHE A 502 2.25 -36.03 13.85
C PHE A 502 0.85 -35.78 14.41
N LYS A 503 0.74 -35.26 15.64
CA LYS A 503 -0.55 -34.89 16.24
C LYS A 503 -1.23 -33.76 15.44
N THR A 504 -0.47 -32.82 14.90
CA THR A 504 -0.99 -31.62 14.24
C THR A 504 -1.18 -31.78 12.73
N LEU A 505 -0.88 -32.95 12.15
CA LEU A 505 -0.89 -33.18 10.70
C LEU A 505 -2.25 -32.89 10.03
N LEU A 506 -3.37 -33.08 10.75
CA LEU A 506 -4.72 -32.85 10.26
C LEU A 506 -5.34 -31.55 10.80
N TYR A 507 -4.63 -30.83 11.67
CA TYR A 507 -5.11 -29.62 12.30
C TYR A 507 -4.63 -28.38 11.53
N THR A 508 -5.57 -27.49 11.23
CA THR A 508 -5.30 -26.22 10.54
C THR A 508 -6.17 -25.12 11.12
N ASP A 509 -5.51 -24.07 11.59
CA ASP A 509 -6.14 -22.82 12.01
C ASP A 509 -5.46 -21.62 11.31
N TYR A 510 -6.02 -20.43 11.53
CA TYR A 510 -5.47 -19.16 11.08
C TYR A 510 -4.24 -18.72 11.88
N GLU A 511 -4.07 -19.22 13.10
CA GLU A 511 -2.91 -18.89 13.93
C GLU A 511 -1.62 -19.44 13.34
N SER A 512 -0.48 -18.89 13.76
CA SER A 512 0.82 -19.28 13.22
C SER A 512 1.51 -20.36 14.04
N GLN A 513 0.87 -20.96 15.05
CA GLN A 513 1.50 -21.91 15.98
C GLN A 513 0.69 -23.21 16.04
N GLU A 514 1.37 -24.33 16.38
CA GLU A 514 0.78 -25.67 16.55
C GLU A 514 -0.02 -26.20 15.35
N ASN A 515 0.34 -25.76 14.15
CA ASN A 515 -0.35 -26.11 12.93
C ASN A 515 0.39 -27.19 12.12
N VAL A 516 -0.31 -27.71 11.11
CA VAL A 516 0.31 -28.59 10.12
C VAL A 516 1.55 -27.90 9.50
N PRO A 517 2.70 -28.61 9.43
CA PRO A 517 3.87 -28.11 8.73
C PRO A 517 3.54 -27.70 7.29
N ASN A 518 4.12 -26.58 6.83
CA ASN A 518 3.80 -26.00 5.52
C ASN A 518 3.98 -27.00 4.35
N VAL A 519 4.93 -27.92 4.49
CA VAL A 519 5.24 -28.99 3.53
C VAL A 519 4.03 -29.90 3.25
N PHE A 520 3.17 -30.13 4.24
CA PHE A 520 2.03 -31.05 4.11
C PHE A 520 0.73 -30.38 3.64
N LEU A 521 0.68 -29.05 3.49
CA LEU A 521 -0.55 -28.33 3.13
C LEU A 521 -1.20 -28.84 1.84
N LYS A 522 -0.41 -29.03 0.78
CA LYS A 522 -0.91 -29.58 -0.50
C LYS A 522 -1.41 -31.02 -0.35
N LYS A 523 -0.74 -31.83 0.48
CA LYS A 523 -1.15 -33.21 0.74
C LYS A 523 -2.45 -33.26 1.54
N LEU A 524 -2.60 -32.40 2.53
CA LEU A 524 -3.81 -32.27 3.33
C LEU A 524 -5.00 -31.81 2.46
N MET A 525 -4.78 -30.86 1.56
CA MET A 525 -5.77 -30.47 0.55
C MET A 525 -6.22 -31.64 -0.33
N SER A 526 -5.26 -32.43 -0.82
CA SER A 526 -5.56 -33.63 -1.63
C SER A 526 -6.34 -34.69 -0.84
N HIS A 527 -6.09 -34.79 0.48
CA HIS A 527 -6.83 -35.69 1.37
C HIS A 527 -8.32 -35.29 1.47
N TYR A 528 -8.63 -33.98 1.48
CA TYR A 528 -10.00 -33.48 1.43
C TYR A 528 -10.63 -33.48 0.02
N GLY A 529 -9.93 -34.00 -0.99
CA GLY A 529 -10.43 -34.12 -2.37
C GLY A 529 -10.28 -32.86 -3.22
N PHE A 530 -9.41 -31.93 -2.82
CA PHE A 530 -9.09 -30.73 -3.58
C PHE A 530 -7.67 -30.82 -4.14
N ASN A 531 -7.53 -30.81 -5.47
CA ASN A 531 -6.23 -30.69 -6.11
C ASN A 531 -5.95 -29.21 -6.43
N VAL A 532 -5.00 -28.60 -5.72
CA VAL A 532 -4.68 -27.17 -5.90
C VAL A 532 -3.49 -27.05 -6.86
N PRO A 533 -3.63 -26.33 -7.98
CA PRO A 533 -2.47 -25.99 -8.81
C PRO A 533 -1.51 -25.08 -8.02
N ASN A 534 -0.26 -25.01 -8.47
CA ASN A 534 0.67 -24.05 -7.90
C ASN A 534 0.19 -22.61 -8.21
N LEU A 535 -0.11 -21.83 -7.17
CA LEU A 535 -0.81 -20.53 -7.29
C LEU A 535 0.00 -19.46 -8.05
N PHE A 536 1.33 -19.55 -8.09
CA PHE A 536 2.22 -18.48 -8.60
C PHE A 536 3.27 -18.94 -9.63
N THR A 537 3.46 -20.25 -9.88
CA THR A 537 4.64 -20.75 -10.62
C THR A 537 4.60 -20.54 -12.13
N SER A 538 3.47 -20.16 -12.73
CA SER A 538 3.37 -19.97 -14.18
C SER A 538 3.83 -18.59 -14.66
N THR A 539 4.09 -17.65 -13.73
CA THR A 539 4.46 -16.26 -14.05
C THR A 539 5.58 -15.69 -13.19
N ALA A 540 5.94 -16.33 -12.06
CA ALA A 540 6.92 -15.81 -11.11
C ALA A 540 8.33 -16.35 -11.36
N THR A 541 9.35 -15.52 -11.16
CA THR A 541 10.75 -15.99 -11.13
C THR A 541 11.10 -16.65 -9.79
N LEU A 542 12.23 -17.36 -9.72
CA LEU A 542 12.67 -18.02 -8.49
C LEU A 542 12.91 -16.99 -7.36
N GLU A 543 13.45 -15.83 -7.69
CA GLU A 543 13.72 -14.73 -6.76
C GLU A 543 12.42 -14.12 -6.23
N GLU A 544 11.41 -13.95 -7.09
CA GLU A 544 10.07 -13.49 -6.66
C GLU A 544 9.43 -14.53 -5.72
N LEU A 545 9.66 -15.82 -5.98
CA LEU A 545 9.02 -16.93 -5.27
C LEU A 545 9.63 -17.22 -3.89
N VAL A 546 10.95 -17.22 -3.79
CA VAL A 546 11.70 -17.56 -2.58
C VAL A 546 12.18 -16.31 -1.85
N ASP A 547 12.80 -15.38 -2.57
CA ASP A 547 13.52 -14.24 -2.00
C ASP A 547 12.62 -13.00 -1.84
N GLY A 548 11.43 -12.99 -2.44
CA GLY A 548 10.43 -11.92 -2.29
C GLY A 548 10.82 -10.61 -2.99
N GLU A 549 11.73 -10.68 -3.95
CA GLU A 549 12.22 -9.55 -4.73
C GLU A 549 11.28 -9.24 -5.91
N ASN A 550 11.11 -7.95 -6.23
CA ASN A 550 10.40 -7.44 -7.41
C ASN A 550 8.94 -7.92 -7.60
N ILE A 551 8.24 -8.19 -6.50
CA ILE A 551 6.82 -8.61 -6.53
C ILE A 551 5.90 -7.50 -7.09
N ILE A 552 6.17 -6.24 -6.75
CA ILE A 552 5.27 -5.11 -7.07
C ILE A 552 5.67 -4.47 -8.40
N ASP A 553 6.94 -4.11 -8.54
CA ASP A 553 7.48 -3.48 -9.74
C ASP A 553 8.93 -3.92 -9.97
N LYS A 554 9.22 -4.31 -11.21
CA LYS A 554 10.55 -4.80 -11.65
C LYS A 554 11.53 -3.65 -11.88
N ASN A 555 11.04 -2.45 -12.15
CA ASN A 555 11.87 -1.31 -12.54
C ASN A 555 12.44 -0.55 -11.33
N TYR A 556 11.77 -0.60 -10.18
CA TYR A 556 12.15 0.19 -9.00
C TYR A 556 12.95 -0.58 -7.95
N GLY A 557 13.23 -1.87 -8.16
CA GLY A 557 13.98 -2.71 -7.23
C GLY A 557 13.27 -2.82 -5.87
N THR A 558 12.08 -3.40 -5.84
CA THR A 558 11.26 -3.51 -4.61
C THR A 558 11.52 -4.82 -3.89
N THR A 559 11.67 -4.80 -2.56
CA THR A 559 11.77 -6.02 -1.74
C THR A 559 10.56 -6.10 -0.84
N SER A 560 9.88 -7.23 -0.86
CA SER A 560 8.79 -7.50 0.08
C SER A 560 9.32 -8.30 1.26
N THR A 561 8.77 -8.07 2.45
CA THR A 561 9.10 -8.87 3.64
C THR A 561 8.64 -10.32 3.51
N ASN A 562 7.65 -10.58 2.66
CA ASN A 562 6.95 -11.85 2.54
C ASN A 562 7.09 -12.41 1.12
N SER A 563 7.75 -13.57 0.99
CA SER A 563 7.88 -14.26 -0.29
C SER A 563 6.53 -14.78 -0.83
N LEU A 564 6.44 -15.03 -2.14
CA LEU A 564 5.21 -15.59 -2.73
C LEU A 564 4.91 -17.00 -2.17
N THR A 565 5.94 -17.77 -1.79
CA THR A 565 5.76 -19.07 -1.14
C THR A 565 5.10 -18.92 0.24
N TYR A 566 5.51 -17.92 1.02
CA TYR A 566 4.86 -17.61 2.30
C TYR A 566 3.39 -17.21 2.10
N ILE A 567 3.11 -16.38 1.09
CA ILE A 567 1.73 -15.99 0.74
C ILE A 567 0.92 -17.21 0.29
N GLN A 568 1.50 -18.09 -0.53
CA GLN A 568 0.86 -19.33 -0.97
C GLN A 568 0.46 -20.21 0.22
N ASN A 569 1.39 -20.45 1.15
CA ASN A 569 1.14 -21.28 2.32
C ASN A 569 0.02 -20.70 3.20
N ASN A 570 0.00 -19.39 3.39
CA ASN A 570 -1.07 -18.71 4.13
C ASN A 570 -2.43 -18.80 3.43
N LEU A 571 -2.48 -18.68 2.10
CA LEU A 571 -3.72 -18.88 1.33
C LEU A 571 -4.25 -20.31 1.45
N LEU A 572 -3.35 -21.31 1.35
CA LEU A 572 -3.72 -22.71 1.53
C LEU A 572 -4.23 -22.99 2.95
N ARG A 573 -3.57 -22.45 3.99
CA ARG A 573 -4.04 -22.55 5.39
C ARG A 573 -5.43 -21.94 5.56
N ARG A 574 -5.69 -20.76 5.00
CA ARG A 574 -7.02 -20.12 5.04
C ARG A 574 -8.10 -20.96 4.37
N LEU A 575 -7.78 -21.59 3.24
CA LEU A 575 -8.73 -22.45 2.54
C LEU A 575 -8.98 -23.74 3.32
N LEU A 576 -7.93 -24.36 3.89
CA LEU A 576 -8.02 -25.54 4.75
C LEU A 576 -8.84 -25.28 6.03
N ALA A 577 -8.63 -24.15 6.71
CA ALA A 577 -9.41 -23.76 7.88
C ALA A 577 -10.92 -23.67 7.57
N ASN A 578 -11.28 -23.25 6.35
CA ASN A 578 -12.67 -23.15 5.90
C ASN A 578 -13.21 -24.40 5.18
N ILE A 579 -12.40 -25.45 5.03
CA ILE A 579 -12.72 -26.58 4.15
C ILE A 579 -14.01 -27.30 4.59
N GLN A 580 -14.21 -27.43 5.90
CA GLN A 580 -15.42 -28.06 6.44
C GLN A 580 -16.68 -27.29 6.06
N HIS A 581 -16.63 -25.96 6.10
CA HIS A 581 -17.76 -25.11 5.73
C HIS A 581 -18.02 -25.15 4.21
N ILE A 582 -16.96 -25.18 3.41
CA ILE A 582 -17.05 -25.34 1.94
C ILE A 582 -17.69 -26.68 1.58
N ILE A 583 -17.27 -27.77 2.22
CA ILE A 583 -17.82 -29.11 2.01
C ILE A 583 -19.31 -29.17 2.42
N LYS A 584 -19.67 -28.61 3.59
CA LYS A 584 -21.07 -28.58 4.06
C LYS A 584 -22.00 -27.78 3.14
N ASN A 585 -21.51 -26.69 2.56
CA ASN A 585 -22.30 -25.82 1.67
C ASN A 585 -22.04 -26.08 0.18
N LYS A 586 -21.43 -27.21 -0.16
CA LYS A 586 -21.07 -27.57 -1.54
C LYS A 586 -22.31 -27.55 -2.44
N GLY A 587 -22.18 -27.00 -3.64
CA GLY A 587 -23.28 -26.86 -4.59
C GLY A 587 -24.22 -25.68 -4.36
N THR A 588 -24.02 -24.87 -3.30
CA THR A 588 -24.77 -23.61 -3.10
C THR A 588 -23.95 -22.41 -3.55
N LEU A 589 -24.62 -21.29 -3.88
CA LEU A 589 -23.96 -20.02 -4.14
C LEU A 589 -23.11 -19.55 -2.94
N ASN A 590 -23.57 -19.86 -1.71
CA ASN A 590 -22.82 -19.55 -0.50
C ASN A 590 -21.51 -20.33 -0.43
N GLY A 591 -21.51 -21.63 -0.72
CA GLY A 591 -20.29 -22.45 -0.76
C GLY A 591 -19.27 -21.94 -1.79
N LEU A 592 -19.74 -21.57 -2.99
CA LEU A 592 -18.91 -20.95 -4.03
C LEU A 592 -18.32 -19.61 -3.58
N LYS A 593 -19.16 -18.73 -3.01
CA LYS A 593 -18.71 -17.44 -2.47
C LYS A 593 -17.70 -17.61 -1.35
N MET A 594 -17.87 -18.61 -0.47
CA MET A 594 -16.92 -18.88 0.61
C MET A 594 -15.59 -19.41 0.10
N LEU A 595 -15.58 -20.27 -0.93
CA LEU A 595 -14.34 -20.68 -1.58
C LEU A 595 -13.57 -19.46 -2.12
N ILE A 596 -14.25 -18.56 -2.85
CA ILE A 596 -13.62 -17.34 -3.38
C ILE A 596 -13.17 -16.41 -2.24
N ARG A 597 -13.95 -16.25 -1.16
CA ARG A 597 -13.54 -15.46 0.01
C ARG A 597 -12.33 -16.05 0.72
N SER A 598 -12.19 -17.37 0.75
CA SER A 598 -11.03 -18.04 1.36
C SER A 598 -9.72 -17.74 0.62
N THR A 599 -9.78 -17.43 -0.67
CA THR A 599 -8.61 -16.96 -1.43
C THR A 599 -8.30 -15.48 -1.19
N GLY A 600 -9.10 -14.76 -0.39
CA GLY A 600 -8.91 -13.35 -0.08
C GLY A 600 -9.63 -12.38 -1.03
N ILE A 601 -10.53 -12.89 -1.87
CA ILE A 601 -11.25 -12.10 -2.87
C ILE A 601 -12.72 -12.00 -2.48
N ASP A 602 -13.28 -10.79 -2.55
CA ASP A 602 -14.71 -10.61 -2.28
C ASP A 602 -15.54 -10.82 -3.55
N PRO A 603 -16.30 -11.94 -3.65
CA PRO A 603 -17.10 -12.26 -4.83
C PRO A 603 -18.27 -11.30 -5.05
N ASP A 604 -18.68 -10.49 -4.07
CA ASP A 604 -19.84 -9.59 -4.25
C ASP A 604 -19.48 -8.27 -4.95
N LYS A 605 -18.17 -7.93 -4.96
CA LYS A 605 -17.64 -6.68 -5.52
C LYS A 605 -16.79 -6.88 -6.78
N SER A 606 -16.02 -7.96 -6.85
CA SER A 606 -14.99 -8.13 -7.89
C SER A 606 -15.38 -9.06 -9.03
N ILE A 607 -16.43 -9.87 -8.84
CA ILE A 607 -16.81 -10.94 -9.76
C ILE A 607 -18.32 -10.97 -9.90
N ARG A 608 -18.81 -11.24 -11.11
CA ARG A 608 -20.22 -11.53 -11.36
C ARG A 608 -20.42 -13.04 -11.48
N ILE A 609 -21.08 -13.65 -10.50
CA ILE A 609 -21.52 -15.05 -10.59
C ILE A 609 -22.88 -15.06 -11.29
N LYS A 610 -22.91 -15.47 -12.56
CA LYS A 610 -24.11 -15.44 -13.39
C LYS A 610 -24.75 -16.81 -13.47
N THR A 611 -25.98 -16.89 -12.98
CA THR A 611 -26.88 -18.03 -13.18
C THR A 611 -27.88 -17.66 -14.26
N PHE A 612 -27.92 -18.45 -15.34
CA PHE A 612 -28.82 -18.18 -16.44
C PHE A 612 -30.27 -18.50 -16.05
N GLY A 613 -31.20 -17.72 -16.58
CA GLY A 613 -32.65 -17.91 -16.45
C GLY A 613 -33.36 -17.47 -17.72
N LYS A 614 -34.68 -17.67 -17.78
CA LYS A 614 -35.51 -17.19 -18.88
C LYS A 614 -35.72 -15.68 -18.74
N SER A 615 -35.57 -14.92 -19.81
CA SER A 615 -35.98 -13.51 -19.86
C SER A 615 -37.51 -13.42 -19.87
N SER A 616 -38.08 -12.67 -18.94
CA SER A 616 -39.51 -12.33 -18.93
C SER A 616 -39.69 -10.91 -19.48
N SER A 617 -40.64 -10.71 -20.39
CA SER A 617 -41.08 -9.37 -20.78
C SER A 617 -41.79 -8.69 -19.59
N GLY A 618 -41.36 -7.50 -19.21
CA GLY A 618 -41.92 -6.75 -18.09
C GLY A 618 -41.56 -5.26 -18.17
N GLN A 619 -42.18 -4.44 -17.31
CA GLN A 619 -41.78 -3.05 -17.13
C GLN A 619 -40.52 -2.97 -16.26
N ILE A 620 -39.75 -1.89 -16.42
CA ILE A 620 -38.60 -1.60 -15.56
C ILE A 620 -39.15 -1.08 -14.23
N TYR A 621 -38.88 -1.81 -13.14
CA TYR A 621 -39.23 -1.39 -11.78
C TYR A 621 -37.97 -1.26 -10.92
N ASP A 622 -38.06 -0.44 -9.87
CA ASP A 622 -37.02 -0.35 -8.85
C ASP A 622 -36.85 -1.72 -8.17
N SER A 623 -35.71 -2.35 -8.41
CA SER A 623 -35.35 -3.63 -7.81
C SER A 623 -34.02 -3.48 -7.10
N TYR A 624 -33.93 -4.06 -5.90
CA TYR A 624 -32.82 -3.84 -4.99
C TYR A 624 -32.05 -5.13 -4.69
N GLN A 625 -30.72 -5.05 -4.72
CA GLN A 625 -29.82 -6.11 -4.28
C GLN A 625 -29.06 -5.67 -3.03
N LYS A 626 -29.10 -6.50 -1.98
CA LYS A 626 -28.29 -6.29 -0.77
C LYS A 626 -26.86 -6.75 -0.98
N LYS A 627 -25.89 -5.90 -0.64
CA LYS A 627 -24.45 -6.21 -0.64
C LYS A 627 -23.79 -5.67 0.63
N ASN A 628 -22.70 -6.30 1.05
CA ASN A 628 -21.86 -5.75 2.11
C ASN A 628 -20.91 -4.73 1.50
N VAL A 629 -20.83 -3.56 2.11
CA VAL A 629 -20.02 -2.42 1.65
C VAL A 629 -19.11 -1.99 2.78
N ILE A 630 -17.91 -1.56 2.42
CA ILE A 630 -16.95 -0.97 3.36
C ILE A 630 -17.20 0.53 3.40
N LEU A 631 -17.57 1.05 4.56
CA LEU A 631 -17.61 2.48 4.83
C LEU A 631 -16.32 2.91 5.53
N THR A 632 -15.81 4.06 5.12
CA THR A 632 -14.66 4.72 5.73
C THR A 632 -15.13 5.79 6.71
N TYR A 633 -14.64 5.71 7.94
CA TYR A 633 -14.97 6.61 9.03
C TYR A 633 -13.75 7.43 9.43
N LEU A 634 -13.91 8.75 9.53
CA LEU A 634 -12.97 9.62 10.23
C LEU A 634 -13.28 9.57 11.72
N ASN A 635 -12.28 9.28 12.54
CA ASN A 635 -12.42 9.26 13.99
C ASN A 635 -12.05 10.61 14.62
N LEU A 636 -12.99 11.23 15.32
CA LEU A 636 -12.79 12.45 16.11
C LEU A 636 -12.91 12.09 17.59
N THR A 637 -11.82 12.23 18.36
CA THR A 637 -11.78 11.94 19.81
C THR A 637 -11.49 13.19 20.61
N SER A 638 -12.32 13.47 21.60
CA SER A 638 -12.26 14.71 22.38
C SER A 638 -11.43 14.62 23.68
N SER A 639 -10.51 13.66 23.82
CA SER A 639 -9.90 13.35 25.14
C SER A 639 -8.49 13.89 25.38
N ALA A 640 -7.83 14.56 24.43
CA ALA A 640 -6.52 15.17 24.70
C ALA A 640 -6.04 16.27 23.72
N ALA A 641 -6.72 16.49 22.59
CA ALA A 641 -6.40 17.57 21.65
C ALA A 641 -7.69 17.99 20.93
N ASP A 642 -7.79 19.27 20.62
CA ASP A 642 -8.88 19.94 19.92
C ASP A 642 -8.97 19.45 18.46
N CYS A 643 -9.24 18.16 18.21
CA CYS A 643 -9.32 17.65 16.85
C CYS A 643 -10.56 18.25 16.17
N PHE A 644 -10.36 18.89 15.03
CA PHE A 644 -11.44 19.42 14.20
C PHE A 644 -11.14 19.32 12.72
N ILE A 645 -12.20 19.41 11.91
CA ILE A 645 -12.12 19.53 10.47
C ILE A 645 -12.92 20.74 9.99
N THR A 646 -12.41 21.44 8.99
CA THR A 646 -13.07 22.57 8.34
C THR A 646 -13.11 22.38 6.84
N SER A 647 -14.22 22.73 6.20
CA SER A 647 -14.31 22.79 4.75
C SER A 647 -13.69 24.06 4.19
N SER A 648 -13.36 24.03 2.90
CA SER A 648 -13.25 25.26 2.09
C SER A 648 -14.58 26.04 2.09
N TYR A 649 -14.54 27.31 1.69
CA TYR A 649 -15.73 28.14 1.65
C TYR A 649 -16.76 27.61 0.63
N LEU A 650 -18.03 27.60 1.01
CA LEU A 650 -19.19 27.20 0.21
C LEU A 650 -19.58 28.29 -0.79
N SER A 651 -18.60 28.76 -1.55
CA SER A 651 -18.75 29.78 -2.58
C SER A 651 -17.87 29.47 -3.79
N GLY A 652 -18.28 29.93 -4.96
CA GLY A 652 -17.52 29.81 -6.20
C GLY A 652 -18.03 30.78 -7.25
N SER A 653 -17.53 30.68 -8.47
CA SER A 653 -18.04 31.48 -9.59
C SER A 653 -19.37 30.91 -10.09
N ARG A 654 -20.38 31.77 -10.26
CA ARG A 654 -21.67 31.36 -10.85
C ARG A 654 -21.58 31.35 -12.38
N VAL A 655 -21.57 30.15 -12.97
CA VAL A 655 -21.55 29.92 -14.44
C VAL A 655 -22.84 29.28 -14.98
N GLU A 656 -23.63 28.66 -14.11
CA GLU A 656 -24.80 27.84 -14.47
C GLU A 656 -26.13 28.64 -14.46
N PRO A 657 -26.98 28.54 -15.48
CA PRO A 657 -28.31 29.14 -15.47
C PRO A 657 -29.31 28.35 -14.61
N GLY A 658 -30.34 29.06 -14.13
CA GLY A 658 -31.44 28.45 -13.40
C GLY A 658 -31.57 28.91 -11.96
N TYR A 659 -32.52 28.31 -11.27
CA TYR A 659 -32.90 28.67 -9.92
C TYR A 659 -31.75 28.48 -8.89
N PRO A 660 -31.52 29.44 -7.97
CA PRO A 660 -32.18 30.74 -7.87
C PRO A 660 -31.74 31.67 -9.01
N GLU A 661 -32.66 32.53 -9.46
CA GLU A 661 -32.37 33.50 -10.52
C GLU A 661 -31.18 34.39 -10.11
N ILE A 662 -30.28 34.64 -11.07
CA ILE A 662 -29.11 35.48 -10.85
C ILE A 662 -29.56 36.92 -10.59
N ALA A 663 -28.98 37.58 -9.59
CA ALA A 663 -29.21 39.01 -9.39
C ALA A 663 -28.29 39.86 -10.27
N GLY A 664 -27.13 39.33 -10.68
CA GLY A 664 -26.20 39.96 -11.61
C GLY A 664 -26.52 39.71 -13.09
N THR A 665 -25.56 40.10 -13.95
CA THR A 665 -25.57 39.78 -15.38
C THR A 665 -24.36 38.91 -15.74
N TYR A 666 -24.55 37.98 -16.66
CA TYR A 666 -23.46 37.16 -17.19
C TYR A 666 -22.50 38.01 -18.02
N GLN A 667 -21.23 38.03 -17.63
CA GLN A 667 -20.15 38.72 -18.34
C GLN A 667 -19.07 37.72 -18.76
N PHE A 668 -18.52 37.92 -19.96
CA PHE A 668 -17.42 37.10 -20.46
C PHE A 668 -16.13 37.38 -19.67
N SER A 669 -15.49 36.32 -19.17
CA SER A 669 -14.26 36.35 -18.39
C SER A 669 -13.17 35.53 -19.08
N ASN A 670 -12.02 36.16 -19.35
CA ASN A 670 -10.84 35.51 -19.92
C ASN A 670 -10.14 34.52 -18.96
N SER A 671 -10.51 34.50 -17.67
CA SER A 671 -9.84 33.67 -16.64
C SER A 671 -10.33 32.22 -16.58
N VAL A 672 -11.34 31.85 -17.36
CA VAL A 672 -11.95 30.50 -17.39
C VAL A 672 -11.80 29.89 -18.78
N PHE A 673 -10.56 29.72 -19.23
CA PHE A 673 -10.24 28.76 -20.29
C PHE A 673 -9.80 27.45 -19.62
N THR A 674 -10.77 26.65 -19.20
CA THR A 674 -10.52 25.22 -18.91
C THR A 674 -11.20 24.41 -20.01
N THR A 675 -10.67 23.23 -20.29
CA THR A 675 -10.79 22.42 -21.52
C THR A 675 -12.19 21.90 -21.89
N ALA A 676 -13.27 22.44 -21.32
CA ALA A 676 -14.64 22.16 -21.74
C ALA A 676 -15.11 23.18 -22.81
N PRO A 677 -15.69 22.73 -23.94
CA PRO A 677 -16.21 23.63 -24.96
C PRO A 677 -17.52 24.25 -24.47
N GLY A 678 -17.47 25.48 -23.95
CA GLY A 678 -18.67 26.27 -23.71
C GLY A 678 -18.55 27.29 -22.58
N HIS A 679 -18.39 28.56 -22.97
CA HIS A 679 -18.87 29.74 -22.24
C HIS A 679 -18.09 30.20 -20.99
N GLY A 680 -17.11 31.09 -21.19
CA GLY A 680 -16.47 31.90 -20.15
C GLY A 680 -17.39 32.96 -19.53
N PHE A 681 -18.70 32.74 -19.44
CA PHE A 681 -19.63 33.69 -18.84
C PHE A 681 -19.77 33.45 -17.33
N ILE A 682 -19.51 34.47 -16.52
CA ILE A 682 -19.62 34.42 -15.05
C ILE A 682 -20.56 35.54 -14.62
N SER A 683 -21.40 35.32 -13.60
CA SER A 683 -22.15 36.42 -13.00
C SER A 683 -21.20 37.49 -12.43
N ASN A 684 -21.48 38.75 -12.71
CA ASN A 684 -20.73 39.88 -12.15
C ASN A 684 -21.04 40.16 -10.66
N ASN A 685 -22.07 39.53 -10.08
CA ASN A 685 -22.38 39.62 -8.67
C ASN A 685 -21.76 38.43 -7.91
N LYS A 686 -20.92 38.72 -6.91
CA LYS A 686 -20.26 37.68 -6.09
C LYS A 686 -21.24 36.86 -5.27
N SER A 687 -22.36 37.44 -4.83
CA SER A 687 -23.37 36.74 -4.02
C SER A 687 -24.07 35.60 -4.78
N ASP A 688 -24.19 35.70 -6.11
CA ASP A 688 -24.79 34.65 -6.95
C ASP A 688 -23.95 33.35 -6.93
N GLY A 689 -22.67 33.47 -6.53
CA GLY A 689 -21.71 32.39 -6.40
C GLY A 689 -21.80 31.58 -5.10
N LEU A 690 -22.62 32.00 -4.13
CA LEU A 690 -22.79 31.27 -2.87
C LEU A 690 -23.56 29.98 -3.12
N TYR A 691 -23.02 28.83 -2.72
CA TYR A 691 -23.71 27.53 -2.84
C TYR A 691 -24.94 27.43 -1.92
N THR A 692 -25.07 28.34 -0.96
CA THR A 692 -26.21 28.48 -0.04
C THR A 692 -27.28 29.46 -0.52
N SER A 693 -27.07 30.17 -1.64
CA SER A 693 -27.99 31.22 -2.12
C SER A 693 -29.36 30.68 -2.52
N GLY A 694 -29.40 29.45 -3.02
CA GLY A 694 -30.62 28.73 -3.35
C GLY A 694 -31.19 27.95 -2.17
N SER A 695 -31.90 26.87 -2.52
CA SER A 695 -32.19 25.81 -1.56
C SER A 695 -30.94 24.95 -1.38
N TRP A 696 -30.71 24.38 -0.20
CA TRP A 696 -29.51 23.58 0.06
C TRP A 696 -29.76 22.49 1.10
N THR A 697 -28.93 21.44 1.06
CA THR A 697 -28.99 20.29 1.96
C THR A 697 -27.60 19.85 2.37
N TYR A 698 -27.41 19.65 3.67
CA TYR A 698 -26.27 18.94 4.24
C TYR A 698 -26.65 17.49 4.55
N GLU A 699 -25.77 16.53 4.26
CA GLU A 699 -25.92 15.13 4.64
C GLU A 699 -24.59 14.59 5.20
N CYS A 700 -24.67 13.76 6.25
CA CYS A 700 -23.52 13.06 6.81
C CYS A 700 -23.97 11.81 7.58
N ILE A 701 -23.09 10.80 7.63
CA ILE A 701 -23.29 9.59 8.42
C ILE A 701 -22.50 9.71 9.71
N TYR A 702 -23.19 9.67 10.85
CA TYR A 702 -22.59 9.69 12.18
C TYR A 702 -22.66 8.31 12.82
N LYS A 703 -21.58 7.89 13.48
CA LYS A 703 -21.55 6.69 14.32
C LYS A 703 -20.96 7.07 15.68
N LEU A 704 -21.72 6.82 16.74
CA LEU A 704 -21.34 7.10 18.13
C LEU A 704 -21.19 5.76 18.87
N PRO A 705 -19.96 5.17 18.95
CA PRO A 705 -19.73 3.90 19.63
C PRO A 705 -20.13 3.89 21.11
N THR A 706 -20.87 2.86 21.53
CA THR A 706 -21.31 2.67 22.93
C THR A 706 -20.16 2.52 23.93
N THR A 707 -18.93 2.27 23.45
CA THR A 707 -17.72 2.16 24.28
C THR A 707 -17.19 3.52 24.75
N ARG A 708 -17.70 4.64 24.23
CA ARG A 708 -17.25 5.99 24.60
C ARG A 708 -18.18 6.66 25.60
N VAL A 709 -17.60 7.50 26.44
CA VAL A 709 -18.34 8.42 27.31
C VAL A 709 -18.54 9.74 26.58
N TYR A 710 -19.78 10.16 26.46
CA TYR A 710 -20.16 11.39 25.77
C TYR A 710 -20.50 12.50 26.76
N ASN A 711 -20.10 13.73 26.43
CA ASN A 711 -20.61 14.92 27.10
C ASN A 711 -22.12 15.05 26.86
N THR A 712 -22.80 15.77 27.75
CA THR A 712 -24.26 16.04 27.68
C THR A 712 -24.71 16.58 26.33
N THR A 713 -23.82 17.30 25.65
CA THR A 713 -24.06 17.99 24.38
C THR A 713 -22.93 17.65 23.41
N GLN A 714 -23.27 17.10 22.25
CA GLN A 714 -22.34 16.79 21.15
C GLN A 714 -22.74 17.62 19.93
N SER A 715 -21.86 18.47 19.41
CA SER A 715 -22.11 19.21 18.16
C SER A 715 -21.73 18.33 16.98
N LEU A 716 -22.70 17.94 16.16
CA LEU A 716 -22.46 17.09 14.99
C LEU A 716 -21.85 17.89 13.84
N THR A 717 -22.36 19.10 13.57
CA THR A 717 -21.89 19.98 12.48
C THR A 717 -22.34 21.41 12.70
N ARG A 718 -21.49 22.35 12.28
CA ARG A 718 -21.77 23.79 12.30
C ARG A 718 -21.56 24.41 10.93
N LEU A 719 -22.39 25.42 10.62
CA LEU A 719 -22.16 26.35 9.52
C LEU A 719 -21.71 27.69 10.10
N ILE A 720 -20.56 28.17 9.63
CA ILE A 720 -19.87 29.32 10.22
C ILE A 720 -19.55 30.34 9.14
N THR A 721 -19.71 31.63 9.45
CA THR A 721 -19.34 32.72 8.53
C THR A 721 -17.84 33.02 8.55
N THR A 722 -17.31 33.55 7.45
CA THR A 722 -15.88 33.91 7.35
C THR A 722 -15.47 35.16 8.12
N GLY A 723 -16.40 36.04 8.51
CA GLY A 723 -16.07 37.34 9.11
C GLY A 723 -15.49 38.35 8.09
N THR A 724 -14.65 39.28 8.56
CA THR A 724 -13.94 40.32 7.78
C THR A 724 -12.62 39.85 7.15
N LEU A 725 -12.23 40.44 6.01
CA LEU A 725 -10.98 40.11 5.28
C LEU A 725 -9.73 40.89 5.74
N THR A 726 -9.86 41.87 6.64
CA THR A 726 -8.76 42.75 7.08
C THR A 726 -8.30 42.38 8.49
N ASP A 727 -7.09 41.83 8.61
CA ASP A 727 -6.28 41.64 9.82
C ASP A 727 -6.92 40.98 11.06
N HIS A 728 -6.26 39.92 11.57
CA HIS A 728 -6.58 39.17 12.78
C HIS A 728 -6.45 39.94 14.10
N THR A 729 -6.63 41.26 14.10
CA THR A 729 -6.39 42.12 15.27
C THR A 729 -7.55 43.09 15.58
N GLY A 730 -8.66 43.02 14.84
CA GLY A 730 -9.89 43.80 15.09
C GLY A 730 -11.14 42.94 15.14
N SER A 731 -11.84 42.95 16.27
CA SER A 731 -12.97 42.10 16.65
C SER A 731 -14.28 42.34 15.86
N THR A 732 -14.41 41.73 14.69
CA THR A 732 -15.72 41.41 14.06
C THR A 732 -15.71 39.96 13.59
N ASP A 733 -16.09 39.12 14.55
CA ASP A 733 -15.75 37.72 14.73
C ASP A 733 -16.62 36.73 13.94
N LYS A 734 -16.10 35.51 13.74
CA LYS A 734 -16.77 34.38 13.07
C LYS A 734 -18.11 34.06 13.73
N GLY A 735 -19.17 33.97 12.94
CA GLY A 735 -20.54 33.74 13.42
C GLY A 735 -21.04 32.31 13.21
N ILE A 736 -21.54 31.65 14.25
CA ILE A 736 -22.24 30.36 14.10
C ILE A 736 -23.65 30.62 13.60
N VAL A 737 -23.95 30.22 12.36
CA VAL A 737 -25.26 30.42 11.71
C VAL A 737 -26.20 29.26 11.95
N ALA A 738 -25.67 28.03 11.86
CA ALA A 738 -26.42 26.82 12.16
C ALA A 738 -25.57 25.86 12.98
N ASN A 739 -26.17 25.19 13.95
CA ASN A 739 -25.51 24.14 14.74
C ASN A 739 -26.47 22.97 14.96
N LEU A 740 -26.04 21.78 14.55
CA LEU A 740 -26.74 20.53 14.77
C LEU A 740 -26.16 19.83 16.00
N VAL A 741 -27.00 19.56 16.99
CA VAL A 741 -26.56 19.11 18.32
C VAL A 741 -27.32 17.85 18.74
N ALA A 742 -26.60 16.86 19.23
CA ALA A 742 -27.14 15.68 19.88
C ALA A 742 -27.03 15.82 21.40
N LEU A 743 -28.18 15.73 22.08
CA LEU A 743 -28.28 15.85 23.54
C LEU A 743 -28.43 14.47 24.16
N SER A 744 -27.47 14.08 25.01
CA SER A 744 -27.52 12.81 25.73
C SER A 744 -28.41 12.97 26.97
N SER A 745 -29.64 12.48 26.90
CA SER A 745 -30.55 12.38 28.05
C SER A 745 -31.19 10.98 28.09
N SER A 746 -32.04 10.68 29.06
CA SER A 746 -32.79 9.41 29.10
C SER A 746 -33.57 9.14 27.81
N ASN A 747 -34.00 10.22 27.13
CA ASN A 747 -34.51 10.19 25.77
C ASN A 747 -33.61 11.11 24.91
N PRO A 748 -32.64 10.57 24.16
CA PRO A 748 -31.77 11.41 23.34
C PRO A 748 -32.59 12.23 22.33
N VAL A 749 -32.19 13.49 22.17
CA VAL A 749 -32.84 14.44 21.26
C VAL A 749 -31.80 14.98 20.30
N LEU A 750 -32.11 14.92 19.00
CA LEU A 750 -31.34 15.60 17.98
C LEU A 750 -32.00 16.96 17.70
N ARG A 751 -31.25 18.06 17.81
CA ARG A 751 -31.79 19.40 17.67
C ARG A 751 -30.93 20.28 16.77
N LEU A 752 -31.55 20.95 15.82
CA LEU A 752 -30.93 21.92 14.92
C LEU A 752 -31.31 23.34 15.35
N TYR A 753 -30.31 24.20 15.52
CA TYR A 753 -30.48 25.64 15.71
C TYR A 753 -30.06 26.38 14.45
N VAL A 754 -30.84 27.37 14.02
CA VAL A 754 -30.50 28.21 12.87
C VAL A 754 -30.85 29.68 13.16
N GLN A 755 -29.91 30.58 12.86
CA GLN A 755 -30.14 32.02 12.84
C GLN A 755 -29.29 32.69 11.74
N PRO A 756 -29.86 33.01 10.56
CA PRO A 756 -29.12 33.54 9.42
C PRO A 756 -29.11 35.07 9.31
N SER A 757 -29.98 35.78 10.05
CA SER A 757 -30.04 37.25 9.99
C SER A 757 -28.85 37.89 10.70
N ALA A 758 -28.13 38.77 10.01
CA ALA A 758 -26.99 39.52 10.54
C ALA A 758 -27.41 40.79 11.34
N THR A 759 -28.41 40.68 12.22
CA THR A 759 -28.88 41.80 13.06
C THR A 759 -28.38 41.61 14.50
N ALA A 760 -27.65 42.59 15.04
CA ALA A 760 -27.01 42.52 16.36
C ALA A 760 -27.98 42.66 17.54
N THR A 761 -29.12 43.33 17.32
CA THR A 761 -30.06 43.75 18.37
C THR A 761 -31.30 42.87 18.41
N ALA A 762 -31.62 42.35 19.60
CA ALA A 762 -32.78 41.47 19.83
C ALA A 762 -34.15 42.14 19.56
N ALA A 763 -34.22 43.47 19.59
CA ALA A 763 -35.45 44.24 19.38
C ALA A 763 -35.92 44.27 17.92
N ASP A 764 -35.02 44.03 16.97
CA ASP A 764 -35.27 44.12 15.53
C ASP A 764 -35.51 42.75 14.87
N LEU A 765 -35.46 41.66 15.65
CA LEU A 765 -35.64 40.29 15.17
C LEU A 765 -37.10 39.82 15.28
N PRO A 766 -37.62 39.06 14.29
CA PRO A 766 -38.94 38.46 14.38
C PRO A 766 -39.03 37.46 15.54
N ASN A 767 -40.23 37.24 16.08
CA ASN A 767 -40.48 36.20 17.08
C ASN A 767 -41.00 34.93 16.37
N PRO A 768 -40.34 33.76 16.48
CA PRO A 768 -39.16 33.46 17.31
C PRO A 768 -37.85 33.98 16.70
N GLN A 769 -36.94 34.45 17.58
CA GLN A 769 -35.67 35.09 17.19
C GLN A 769 -34.61 34.12 16.64
N TYR A 770 -34.83 32.82 16.77
CA TYR A 770 -34.03 31.75 16.18
C TYR A 770 -34.93 30.55 15.88
N LEU A 771 -34.53 29.71 14.93
CA LEU A 771 -35.22 28.45 14.67
C LEU A 771 -34.64 27.33 15.54
N SER A 772 -35.51 26.53 16.16
CA SER A 772 -35.12 25.23 16.74
C SER A 772 -36.01 24.11 16.23
N LEU A 773 -35.40 23.08 15.64
CA LEU A 773 -36.07 21.86 15.18
C LEU A 773 -35.56 20.68 16.00
N SER A 774 -36.45 19.94 16.66
CA SER A 774 -36.07 18.78 17.47
C SER A 774 -36.71 17.48 16.99
N LEU A 775 -35.91 16.43 16.83
CA LEU A 775 -36.37 15.06 16.65
C LEU A 775 -36.33 14.33 18.00
N THR A 776 -37.49 13.88 18.46
CA THR A 776 -37.63 13.08 19.67
C THR A 776 -37.71 11.60 19.31
N GLY A 777 -37.05 10.73 20.08
CA GLY A 777 -37.06 9.28 19.86
C GLY A 777 -35.89 8.72 19.02
N SER A 778 -35.05 9.57 18.43
CA SER A 778 -33.85 9.13 17.69
C SER A 778 -32.74 8.68 18.65
N LYS A 779 -32.48 7.36 18.71
CA LYS A 779 -31.44 6.76 19.56
C LYS A 779 -30.04 6.84 18.95
N ILE A 780 -29.57 8.06 18.68
CA ILE A 780 -28.29 8.28 17.96
C ILE A 780 -27.04 7.72 18.68
N PHE A 781 -27.12 7.49 19.99
CA PHE A 781 -26.04 6.94 20.82
C PHE A 781 -26.04 5.40 20.90
N ASP A 782 -26.76 4.70 20.03
CA ASP A 782 -26.89 3.24 20.05
C ASP A 782 -25.72 2.47 19.39
N GLY A 783 -24.71 3.17 18.87
CA GLY A 783 -23.56 2.57 18.18
C GLY A 783 -23.80 2.23 16.71
N LYS A 784 -25.02 2.38 16.18
CA LYS A 784 -25.32 2.18 14.76
C LYS A 784 -24.92 3.39 13.92
N PRO A 785 -24.74 3.24 12.60
CA PRO A 785 -24.62 4.39 11.70
C PRO A 785 -25.98 5.09 11.55
N TRP A 786 -25.99 6.40 11.71
CA TRP A 786 -27.14 7.27 11.53
C TRP A 786 -26.87 8.24 10.38
N HIS A 787 -27.72 8.18 9.34
CA HIS A 787 -27.74 9.14 8.25
C HIS A 787 -28.56 10.36 8.68
N VAL A 788 -27.89 11.51 8.81
CA VAL A 788 -28.52 12.75 9.27
C VAL A 788 -28.43 13.79 8.17
N SER A 789 -29.55 14.47 7.93
CA SER A 789 -29.67 15.50 6.91
C SER A 789 -30.47 16.70 7.42
N PHE A 790 -30.03 17.90 7.07
CA PHE A 790 -30.80 19.12 7.30
C PHE A 790 -30.56 20.11 6.19
N GLY A 791 -31.49 21.04 6.02
CA GLY A 791 -31.42 21.98 4.91
C GLY A 791 -32.49 23.05 4.94
N ARG A 792 -32.48 23.85 3.88
CA ARG A 792 -33.37 24.97 3.64
C ARG A 792 -33.97 24.85 2.24
N THR A 793 -35.28 24.92 2.15
CA THR A 793 -36.01 25.23 0.92
C THR A 793 -36.36 26.71 0.95
N ARG A 794 -35.79 27.49 0.02
CA ARG A 794 -35.93 28.95 -0.02
C ARG A 794 -37.38 29.37 -0.31
N ASN A 795 -37.74 30.55 0.21
CA ASN A 795 -39.09 31.09 0.24
C ASN A 795 -39.78 31.20 -1.14
N ASP A 796 -39.06 31.63 -2.18
CA ASP A 796 -39.53 31.72 -3.57
C ASP A 796 -39.91 30.35 -4.18
N LYS A 797 -39.19 29.27 -3.86
CA LYS A 797 -39.53 27.91 -4.32
C LYS A 797 -40.85 27.37 -3.74
N ILE A 798 -41.22 27.83 -2.55
CA ILE A 798 -42.47 27.46 -1.87
C ILE A 798 -43.56 28.54 -1.99
N ASN A 799 -43.40 29.53 -2.87
CA ASN A 799 -44.31 30.66 -3.05
C ASN A 799 -44.63 31.42 -1.74
N SER A 800 -43.65 31.53 -0.84
CA SER A 800 -43.70 32.27 0.41
C SER A 800 -42.96 33.60 0.28
N HIS A 801 -43.56 34.71 0.71
CA HIS A 801 -42.94 36.04 0.57
C HIS A 801 -41.82 36.30 1.59
N TYR A 802 -41.87 35.70 2.78
CA TYR A 802 -40.99 36.08 3.90
C TYR A 802 -40.31 34.92 4.62
N SER A 803 -40.84 33.69 4.50
CA SER A 803 -40.37 32.54 5.28
C SER A 803 -39.89 31.41 4.40
N SER A 804 -38.71 30.89 4.68
CA SER A 804 -38.17 29.68 4.07
C SER A 804 -38.51 28.46 4.92
N SER A 805 -38.58 27.28 4.30
CA SER A 805 -38.83 26.02 5.00
C SER A 805 -37.53 25.34 5.38
N TYR A 806 -37.31 25.10 6.66
CA TYR A 806 -36.16 24.36 7.16
C TYR A 806 -36.59 22.97 7.58
N PHE A 807 -35.75 21.97 7.33
CA PHE A 807 -36.02 20.59 7.68
C PHE A 807 -34.85 19.92 8.39
N LEU A 808 -35.16 18.95 9.24
CA LEU A 808 -34.21 18.07 9.91
C LEU A 808 -34.70 16.63 9.79
N ARG A 809 -33.82 15.74 9.35
CA ARG A 809 -34.09 14.33 9.08
C ARG A 809 -32.99 13.47 9.67
N ALA A 810 -33.34 12.34 10.27
CA ALA A 810 -32.39 11.35 10.76
C ALA A 810 -32.94 9.94 10.56
N ALA A 811 -32.09 9.00 10.16
CA ALA A 811 -32.46 7.60 10.02
C ALA A 811 -31.27 6.67 10.27
N SER A 812 -31.51 5.50 10.86
CA SER A 812 -30.52 4.42 10.89
C SER A 812 -30.70 3.44 9.73
N ASP A 813 -31.98 3.15 9.39
CA ASP A 813 -32.39 2.31 8.27
C ASP A 813 -33.70 2.84 7.68
N VAL A 814 -34.16 2.28 6.57
CA VAL A 814 -35.40 2.67 5.85
C VAL A 814 -36.64 2.55 6.74
N ASP A 815 -36.63 1.64 7.71
CA ASP A 815 -37.75 1.41 8.64
C ASP A 815 -37.73 2.38 9.85
N GLU A 816 -36.60 3.03 10.14
CA GLU A 816 -36.40 3.92 11.30
C GLU A 816 -36.16 5.38 10.85
N LEU A 817 -37.19 6.01 10.27
CA LEU A 817 -37.14 7.38 9.71
C LEU A 817 -37.75 8.43 10.65
N TYR A 818 -37.01 9.49 10.96
CA TYR A 818 -37.47 10.63 11.75
C TYR A 818 -37.33 11.92 10.93
N VAL A 819 -38.42 12.68 10.76
CA VAL A 819 -38.45 13.91 9.95
C VAL A 819 -39.24 15.00 10.68
N THR A 820 -38.72 16.23 10.65
CA THR A 820 -39.41 17.44 11.13
C THR A 820 -39.09 18.61 10.20
N SER A 821 -40.02 19.56 10.08
CA SER A 821 -39.83 20.78 9.30
C SER A 821 -40.62 21.95 9.89
N SER A 822 -40.11 23.17 9.73
CA SER A 822 -40.82 24.40 10.12
C SER A 822 -40.48 25.53 9.17
N LEU A 823 -41.43 26.45 8.99
CA LEU A 823 -41.19 27.73 8.33
C LEU A 823 -40.48 28.68 9.29
N PHE A 824 -39.53 29.46 8.78
CA PHE A 824 -38.79 30.47 9.54
C PHE A 824 -38.56 31.72 8.68
N CYS A 825 -38.77 32.90 9.27
CA CYS A 825 -38.59 34.17 8.57
C CYS A 825 -37.11 34.54 8.51
N ASP A 826 -36.49 34.31 7.36
CA ASP A 826 -35.06 34.56 7.12
C ASP A 826 -34.77 35.70 6.12
N ASN A 827 -35.82 36.43 5.72
CA ASN A 827 -35.72 37.55 4.77
C ASN A 827 -35.79 38.94 5.44
N MET A 828 -35.65 39.01 6.77
CA MET A 828 -35.61 40.26 7.54
C MET A 828 -34.15 40.59 7.92
N GLY A 829 -33.59 41.63 7.30
CA GLY A 829 -32.18 42.01 7.41
C GLY A 829 -31.28 41.37 6.34
N THR A 830 -29.96 41.46 6.50
CA THR A 830 -29.00 40.80 5.58
C THR A 830 -28.92 39.31 5.90
N ASN A 831 -29.51 38.47 5.04
CA ASN A 831 -29.40 37.01 5.11
C ASN A 831 -28.04 36.56 4.54
N VAL A 832 -27.20 35.95 5.39
CA VAL A 832 -25.86 35.49 5.00
C VAL A 832 -25.85 34.26 4.10
N PHE A 833 -26.95 33.51 4.00
CA PHE A 833 -27.06 32.42 3.02
C PHE A 833 -27.09 32.95 1.59
N GLU A 834 -27.69 34.13 1.40
CA GLU A 834 -27.97 34.72 0.08
C GLU A 834 -27.01 35.85 -0.29
N ASN A 835 -26.41 36.53 0.70
CA ASN A 835 -25.59 37.71 0.47
C ASN A 835 -24.20 37.60 1.09
N ILE A 836 -23.19 37.99 0.31
CA ILE A 836 -21.83 38.27 0.79
C ILE A 836 -21.79 39.69 1.36
N HIS A 837 -21.14 39.87 2.50
CA HIS A 837 -20.98 41.17 3.16
C HIS A 837 -19.59 41.30 3.78
N SER A 838 -18.91 42.43 3.57
CA SER A 838 -17.52 42.64 4.00
C SER A 838 -17.30 42.47 5.51
N ASN A 839 -18.33 42.77 6.32
CA ASN A 839 -18.22 42.78 7.78
C ASN A 839 -18.56 41.44 8.45
N TYR A 840 -19.30 40.56 7.78
CA TYR A 840 -19.89 39.38 8.44
C TYR A 840 -19.64 38.09 7.67
N ASN A 841 -19.59 38.15 6.34
CA ASN A 841 -19.50 37.00 5.44
C ASN A 841 -18.80 37.39 4.14
N ALA A 842 -17.49 37.64 4.20
CA ALA A 842 -16.73 38.14 3.05
C ALA A 842 -16.45 37.09 1.94
N SER A 843 -16.39 35.79 2.28
CA SER A 843 -16.04 34.72 1.32
C SER A 843 -17.03 33.55 1.30
N GLY A 844 -18.15 33.62 2.03
CA GLY A 844 -19.15 32.56 2.13
C GLY A 844 -19.06 31.76 3.43
N LEU A 845 -20.00 30.84 3.63
CA LEU A 845 -20.04 29.97 4.81
C LEU A 845 -19.05 28.81 4.66
N TYR A 846 -18.60 28.22 5.76
CA TYR A 846 -17.88 26.94 5.76
C TYR A 846 -18.44 25.99 6.81
N ILE A 847 -18.15 24.71 6.63
CA ILE A 847 -18.59 23.61 7.49
C ILE A 847 -17.48 23.30 8.48
N ALA A 848 -17.83 23.18 9.76
CA ALA A 848 -16.89 22.82 10.82
C ALA A 848 -17.43 21.69 11.71
N ILE A 849 -16.61 20.69 11.99
CA ILE A 849 -16.93 19.54 12.85
C ILE A 849 -15.76 19.27 13.80
N GLY A 850 -16.01 19.03 15.08
CA GLY A 850 -14.97 18.86 16.09
C GLY A 850 -14.72 20.11 16.92
N ASN A 851 -13.78 20.05 17.86
CA ASN A 851 -13.55 21.18 18.77
C ASN A 851 -12.52 22.13 18.15
N GLU A 852 -12.94 23.32 17.69
CA GLU A 852 -12.00 24.36 17.24
C GLU A 852 -11.45 25.12 18.46
N ASN A 853 -10.15 25.40 18.47
CA ASN A 853 -9.46 26.15 19.51
C ASN A 853 -10.13 27.51 19.80
N ASP A 854 -10.20 27.89 21.08
CA ASP A 854 -10.84 29.12 21.57
C ASP A 854 -10.20 30.41 21.04
N ASP A 855 -8.94 30.37 20.57
CA ASP A 855 -8.20 31.50 20.01
C ASP A 855 -8.67 31.94 18.61
N SER A 856 -9.72 31.30 18.08
CA SER A 856 -10.18 31.46 16.69
C SER A 856 -11.09 32.68 16.42
N GLY A 857 -11.23 33.63 17.36
CA GLY A 857 -12.01 34.86 17.17
C GLY A 857 -13.53 34.61 17.12
N TYR A 858 -14.09 33.96 18.14
CA TYR A 858 -15.53 33.79 18.35
C TYR A 858 -16.05 34.75 19.45
N LEU A 859 -16.52 35.94 19.08
CA LEU A 859 -17.13 36.88 20.02
C LEU A 859 -18.46 36.31 20.50
N VAL A 860 -18.53 35.94 21.77
CA VAL A 860 -19.78 35.62 22.46
C VAL A 860 -20.15 36.82 23.31
N SER A 861 -21.11 37.62 22.85
CA SER A 861 -21.60 38.80 23.56
C SER A 861 -23.11 38.99 23.34
N SER A 862 -23.74 39.91 24.08
CA SER A 862 -25.14 40.30 23.88
C SER A 862 -25.38 41.05 22.57
N ASP A 863 -24.30 41.53 21.93
CA ASP A 863 -24.31 42.30 20.68
C ASP A 863 -23.70 41.51 19.51
N ALA A 864 -23.34 40.24 19.75
CA ALA A 864 -22.80 39.37 18.73
C ALA A 864 -23.89 38.98 17.71
N TYR A 865 -23.47 38.66 16.49
CA TYR A 865 -24.37 38.23 15.42
C TYR A 865 -24.67 36.72 15.50
N PHE A 866 -25.79 36.31 14.88
CA PHE A 866 -26.19 34.90 14.74
C PHE A 866 -26.36 34.16 16.08
N LEU A 867 -26.04 32.86 16.16
CA LEU A 867 -26.19 32.05 17.38
C LEU A 867 -25.18 32.39 18.48
N ASN A 868 -24.19 33.26 18.19
CA ASN A 868 -23.21 33.70 19.18
C ASN A 868 -23.83 34.62 20.23
N ASN A 869 -24.98 35.23 19.94
CA ASN A 869 -25.70 36.09 20.87
C ASN A 869 -26.31 35.29 22.03
N PHE A 870 -25.75 35.44 23.23
CA PHE A 870 -26.23 34.69 24.40
C PHE A 870 -27.59 35.19 24.93
N SER A 871 -28.04 36.38 24.54
CA SER A 871 -29.37 36.92 24.89
C SER A 871 -30.47 36.33 24.01
N ILE A 872 -30.12 35.79 22.84
CA ILE A 872 -31.06 35.25 21.84
C ILE A 872 -31.12 33.72 21.89
N ALA A 873 -29.97 33.03 21.93
CA ALA A 873 -29.89 31.58 21.78
C ALA A 873 -29.35 30.86 23.03
N PRO A 874 -29.85 29.65 23.35
CA PRO A 874 -29.42 28.88 24.52
C PRO A 874 -27.96 28.41 24.41
N GLY A 875 -27.30 28.12 25.55
CA GLY A 875 -25.88 27.72 25.56
C GLY A 875 -25.55 26.49 24.70
N GLU A 876 -26.47 25.54 24.60
CA GLU A 876 -26.31 24.33 23.79
C GLU A 876 -26.19 24.61 22.27
N SER A 877 -26.74 25.73 21.76
CA SER A 877 -26.62 26.09 20.34
C SER A 877 -25.19 26.51 19.95
N ARG A 878 -24.32 26.78 20.94
CA ARG A 878 -22.92 27.17 20.77
C ARG A 878 -21.94 26.04 21.09
N ALA A 879 -22.44 24.83 21.35
CA ALA A 879 -21.59 23.67 21.62
C ALA A 879 -20.66 23.38 20.42
N ARG A 880 -19.44 22.95 20.73
CA ARG A 880 -18.36 22.72 19.75
C ARG A 880 -17.83 21.30 19.77
N ALA A 881 -17.74 20.71 20.96
CA ALA A 881 -17.19 19.38 21.15
C ALA A 881 -17.98 18.34 20.36
N PHE A 882 -17.26 17.55 19.58
CA PHE A 882 -17.75 16.33 18.94
C PHE A 882 -16.80 15.19 19.29
N ASN A 883 -17.35 14.09 19.78
CA ASN A 883 -16.62 12.85 19.99
C ASN A 883 -17.40 11.74 19.28
N GLY A 884 -16.84 11.20 18.20
CA GLY A 884 -17.53 10.22 17.38
C GLY A 884 -16.81 9.90 16.08
N MET A 885 -17.47 9.12 15.24
CA MET A 885 -16.99 8.76 13.91
C MET A 885 -17.94 9.35 12.87
N ILE A 886 -17.39 9.88 11.78
CA ILE A 886 -18.16 10.46 10.67
C ILE A 886 -17.78 9.83 9.33
N SER A 887 -18.74 9.73 8.41
CA SER A 887 -18.56 9.21 7.06
C SER A 887 -19.43 9.98 6.05
N ASN A 888 -19.00 10.06 4.80
CA ASN A 888 -19.73 10.63 3.66
C ASN A 888 -20.34 12.03 3.92
N ILE A 889 -19.50 13.05 4.05
CA ILE A 889 -19.97 14.45 4.13
C ILE A 889 -20.37 14.92 2.75
N ARG A 890 -21.64 15.36 2.59
CA ARG A 890 -22.17 15.89 1.34
C ARG A 890 -22.85 17.23 1.53
N PHE A 891 -22.63 18.12 0.58
CA PHE A 891 -23.32 19.41 0.53
C PHE A 891 -23.93 19.61 -0.86
N TRP A 892 -25.23 19.86 -0.90
CA TRP A 892 -26.03 20.05 -2.10
C TRP A 892 -26.55 21.49 -2.15
N SER A 893 -26.45 22.16 -3.29
CA SER A 893 -27.16 23.42 -3.55
C SER A 893 -28.59 23.18 -4.06
N LYS A 894 -29.21 22.10 -3.57
CA LYS A 894 -30.57 21.64 -3.84
C LYS A 894 -31.22 21.24 -2.52
N ASP A 895 -32.53 21.45 -2.37
CA ASP A 895 -33.32 20.76 -1.36
C ASP A 895 -33.63 19.32 -1.80
N LEU A 896 -33.02 18.35 -1.11
CA LEU A 896 -33.27 16.95 -1.43
C LEU A 896 -34.70 16.55 -1.06
N THR A 897 -35.38 15.94 -2.03
CA THR A 897 -36.69 15.34 -1.82
C THR A 897 -36.59 14.16 -0.84
N ALA A 898 -37.71 13.80 -0.20
CA ALA A 898 -37.72 12.65 0.71
C ALA A 898 -37.41 11.32 -0.02
N GLN A 899 -37.66 11.24 -1.32
CA GLN A 899 -37.38 10.07 -2.15
C GLN A 899 -35.87 9.93 -2.43
N GLU A 900 -35.20 11.00 -2.85
CA GLU A 900 -33.72 11.03 -3.02
C GLU A 900 -33.03 10.66 -1.71
N TRP A 901 -33.45 11.27 -0.59
CA TRP A 901 -32.88 10.98 0.73
C TRP A 901 -33.08 9.51 1.16
N LYS A 902 -34.25 8.92 0.87
CA LYS A 902 -34.49 7.49 1.15
C LYS A 902 -33.56 6.57 0.35
N GLU A 903 -33.25 6.92 -0.89
CA GLU A 903 -32.28 6.16 -1.68
C GLU A 903 -30.85 6.30 -1.13
N HIS A 904 -30.47 7.49 -0.66
CA HIS A 904 -29.16 7.69 0.02
C HIS A 904 -29.04 6.87 1.31
N ILE A 905 -30.15 6.61 2.01
CA ILE A 905 -30.15 5.72 3.19
C ILE A 905 -30.01 4.25 2.78
N ARG A 906 -30.73 3.82 1.74
CA ARG A 906 -30.66 2.44 1.19
C ARG A 906 -29.26 2.13 0.68
N ASN A 907 -28.75 3.03 -0.14
CA ASN A 907 -27.43 2.98 -0.74
C ASN A 907 -26.58 4.16 -0.22
N LYS A 908 -25.74 3.87 0.76
CA LYS A 908 -24.89 4.88 1.43
C LYS A 908 -23.89 5.57 0.50
N ASP A 909 -23.56 4.97 -0.64
CA ASP A 909 -22.69 5.54 -1.67
C ASP A 909 -23.46 6.21 -2.82
N SER A 910 -24.81 6.16 -2.80
CA SER A 910 -25.64 6.78 -3.83
C SER A 910 -25.52 8.30 -3.81
N LEU A 911 -25.47 8.90 -5.00
CA LEU A 911 -25.58 10.34 -5.26
C LEU A 911 -26.85 10.61 -6.08
N GLY A 912 -27.86 9.77 -5.86
CA GLY A 912 -29.05 9.65 -6.67
C GLY A 912 -29.90 10.91 -6.65
N VAL A 913 -30.13 11.49 -7.83
CA VAL A 913 -31.07 12.60 -8.01
C VAL A 913 -32.27 12.14 -8.83
N ASN A 914 -33.42 12.76 -8.59
CA ASN A 914 -34.64 12.43 -9.34
C ASN A 914 -34.52 12.76 -10.82
N ASN A 915 -33.82 13.84 -11.20
CA ASN A 915 -33.53 14.18 -12.59
C ASN A 915 -32.02 14.31 -12.82
N PRO A 916 -31.36 13.23 -13.27
CA PRO A 916 -29.94 13.23 -13.54
C PRO A 916 -29.50 14.20 -14.64
N ASN A 917 -30.30 14.39 -15.68
CA ASN A 917 -29.94 15.28 -16.80
C ASN A 917 -29.64 16.72 -16.35
N THR A 918 -30.38 17.22 -15.35
CA THR A 918 -30.23 18.59 -14.83
C THR A 918 -29.36 18.68 -13.59
N ASN A 919 -29.56 17.77 -12.64
CA ASN A 919 -29.06 17.92 -11.27
C ASN A 919 -27.81 17.07 -10.97
N PHE A 920 -27.45 16.15 -11.88
CA PHE A 920 -26.19 15.43 -11.74
C PHE A 920 -25.02 16.31 -12.18
N CYS A 921 -23.86 16.13 -11.54
CA CYS A 921 -22.69 16.98 -11.72
C CYS A 921 -22.32 17.21 -13.20
N PHE A 922 -21.67 18.35 -13.52
CA PHE A 922 -21.15 18.75 -14.85
C PHE A 922 -22.13 19.33 -15.88
N GLU A 923 -23.45 19.24 -15.70
CA GLU A 923 -24.37 20.02 -16.54
C GLU A 923 -24.24 21.53 -16.24
N GLN A 924 -24.17 22.35 -17.28
CA GLN A 924 -23.92 23.80 -17.18
C GLN A 924 -24.83 24.65 -18.09
N THR A 925 -25.58 24.04 -19.00
CA THR A 925 -26.35 24.76 -20.03
C THR A 925 -27.85 24.80 -19.72
N MET A 926 -28.37 23.76 -19.07
CA MET A 926 -29.80 23.67 -18.80
C MET A 926 -30.22 24.53 -17.59
N SER A 927 -31.40 25.13 -17.68
CA SER A 927 -32.01 25.86 -16.56
C SER A 927 -32.27 24.89 -15.40
N GLY A 928 -31.69 25.21 -14.23
CA GLY A 928 -31.77 24.39 -13.01
C GLY A 928 -30.47 23.65 -12.68
N SER A 929 -29.45 23.77 -13.54
CA SER A 929 -28.12 23.15 -13.36
C SER A 929 -27.36 23.62 -12.12
N PHE A 930 -27.79 24.71 -11.49
CA PHE A 930 -27.25 25.13 -10.19
C PHE A 930 -27.60 24.18 -9.04
N GLU A 931 -28.72 23.47 -9.13
CA GLU A 931 -29.19 22.57 -8.08
C GLU A 931 -28.48 21.20 -8.13
N LYS A 932 -27.21 21.15 -7.70
CA LYS A 932 -26.38 19.93 -7.76
C LYS A 932 -25.49 19.72 -6.53
N LEU A 933 -24.78 18.60 -6.52
CA LEU A 933 -23.79 18.25 -5.49
C LEU A 933 -22.57 19.18 -5.61
N ARG A 934 -22.24 19.86 -4.51
CA ARG A 934 -21.12 20.82 -4.44
C ARG A 934 -19.91 20.28 -3.70
N THR A 935 -20.11 19.41 -2.73
CA THR A 935 -19.04 18.83 -1.94
C THR A 935 -19.36 17.37 -1.65
N ASN A 936 -18.38 16.49 -1.83
CA ASN A 936 -18.53 15.06 -1.56
C ASN A 936 -17.24 14.48 -0.98
N VAL A 937 -17.19 14.30 0.34
CA VAL A 937 -16.03 13.75 1.04
C VAL A 937 -16.38 12.39 1.63
N THR A 938 -15.84 11.33 1.00
CA THR A 938 -16.11 9.92 1.38
C THR A 938 -15.04 9.31 2.29
N PHE A 939 -13.90 10.00 2.48
CA PHE A 939 -12.72 9.51 3.21
C PHE A 939 -12.04 8.27 2.60
N GLN A 940 -12.41 7.87 1.38
CA GLN A 940 -11.73 6.83 0.62
C GLN A 940 -10.49 7.42 -0.05
N GLN A 941 -9.40 7.58 0.69
CA GLN A 941 -8.14 8.15 0.20
C GLN A 941 -6.92 7.31 0.63
N TYR A 942 -5.80 7.47 -0.09
CA TYR A 942 -4.56 6.75 0.19
C TYR A 942 -3.92 7.16 1.53
N VAL A 943 -3.90 8.47 1.80
CA VAL A 943 -3.33 9.03 3.04
C VAL A 943 -4.38 8.92 4.15
N THR A 944 -4.21 7.93 5.03
CA THR A 944 -5.14 7.66 6.15
C THR A 944 -4.58 8.09 7.51
N GLU A 945 -3.33 8.55 7.53
CA GLU A 945 -2.57 8.99 8.69
C GLU A 945 -2.41 10.51 8.71
N SER A 946 -2.31 11.10 9.90
CA SER A 946 -1.87 12.49 10.06
C SER A 946 -0.39 12.65 9.75
N ASN A 947 -0.01 13.86 9.32
CA ASN A 947 1.40 14.23 9.23
C ASN A 947 2.03 14.46 10.62
N ALA A 948 3.33 14.76 10.65
CA ALA A 948 4.08 15.05 11.90
C ALA A 948 3.53 16.27 12.68
N SER A 949 2.76 17.14 12.03
CA SER A 949 2.09 18.30 12.63
C SER A 949 0.64 18.05 13.00
N GLY A 950 0.15 16.80 12.95
CA GLY A 950 -1.23 16.46 13.31
C GLY A 950 -2.29 16.91 12.29
N LYS A 951 -1.90 17.23 11.06
CA LYS A 951 -2.82 17.66 9.99
C LYS A 951 -3.10 16.55 8.99
N ILE A 952 -4.29 16.57 8.39
CA ILE A 952 -4.70 15.67 7.31
C ILE A 952 -5.56 16.44 6.30
N LEU A 953 -5.29 16.27 5.00
CA LEU A 953 -6.14 16.80 3.93
C LEU A 953 -7.17 15.73 3.54
N LEU A 954 -8.44 16.10 3.48
CA LEU A 954 -9.56 15.24 3.14
C LEU A 954 -10.11 15.64 1.76
N LEU A 955 -10.04 14.70 0.82
CA LEU A 955 -10.27 14.99 -0.60
C LEU A 955 -11.76 15.09 -0.95
N ASP A 956 -12.07 16.01 -1.88
CA ASP A 956 -13.41 16.25 -2.41
C ASP A 956 -13.56 15.53 -3.75
N ASN A 957 -14.55 14.65 -3.84
CA ASN A 957 -14.84 13.84 -5.01
C ASN A 957 -15.81 14.52 -5.99
N SER A 958 -16.37 15.69 -5.66
CA SER A 958 -17.29 16.44 -6.52
C SER A 958 -16.59 17.24 -7.63
N GLN A 959 -15.26 17.40 -7.56
CA GLN A 959 -14.42 18.20 -8.48
C GLN A 959 -14.64 19.72 -8.42
N ASN A 960 -15.25 20.23 -7.35
CA ASN A 960 -15.36 21.67 -7.11
C ASN A 960 -14.22 22.24 -6.26
N ASN A 961 -13.18 21.44 -5.96
CA ASN A 961 -12.05 21.77 -5.09
C ASN A 961 -12.46 22.20 -3.67
N THR A 962 -13.59 21.69 -3.17
CA THR A 962 -14.08 21.99 -1.81
C THR A 962 -13.51 21.01 -0.78
N HIS A 963 -12.17 20.97 -0.67
CA HIS A 963 -11.46 20.08 0.25
C HIS A 963 -11.74 20.43 1.72
N PHE A 964 -11.53 19.44 2.59
CA PHE A 964 -11.57 19.62 4.04
C PHE A 964 -10.16 19.50 4.62
N ASP A 965 -9.83 20.40 5.53
CA ASP A 965 -8.59 20.37 6.30
C ASP A 965 -8.90 19.85 7.70
N GLY A 966 -8.10 18.88 8.14
CA GLY A 966 -8.13 18.35 9.50
C GLY A 966 -6.93 18.82 10.30
N PHE A 967 -7.18 19.18 11.57
CA PHE A 967 -6.21 19.78 12.48
C PHE A 967 -6.16 19.05 13.82
N ASP A 968 -5.02 19.20 14.50
CA ASP A 968 -4.79 18.79 15.89
C ASP A 968 -5.06 17.30 16.18
N PHE A 969 -4.86 16.43 15.19
CA PHE A 969 -4.81 14.98 15.39
C PHE A 969 -3.47 14.56 16.00
N SER A 970 -3.42 13.41 16.67
CA SER A 970 -2.14 12.85 17.16
C SER A 970 -1.18 12.63 15.99
N ALA A 971 0.06 13.11 16.10
CA ALA A 971 1.05 13.07 15.03
C ALA A 971 1.33 11.63 14.54
N SER A 972 1.38 11.42 13.23
CA SER A 972 1.66 10.12 12.60
C SER A 972 0.77 8.97 13.09
N SER A 973 -0.51 9.26 13.33
CA SER A 973 -1.48 8.26 13.78
C SER A 973 -2.54 8.00 12.71
N GLN A 974 -3.04 6.76 12.66
CA GLN A 974 -4.13 6.39 11.76
C GLN A 974 -5.46 6.95 12.29
N ILE A 975 -6.13 7.76 11.48
CA ILE A 975 -7.35 8.47 11.86
C ILE A 975 -8.57 7.93 11.10
N ILE A 976 -8.36 7.44 9.88
CA ILE A 976 -9.40 6.87 9.03
C ILE A 976 -9.47 5.35 9.23
N PHE A 977 -10.65 4.87 9.61
CA PHE A 977 -10.94 3.46 9.85
C PHE A 977 -11.96 2.93 8.86
N GLN A 978 -11.95 1.62 8.61
CA GLN A 978 -12.91 0.95 7.74
C GLN A 978 -13.85 0.07 8.55
N ASP A 979 -15.14 0.12 8.24
CA ASP A 979 -16.15 -0.73 8.85
C ASP A 979 -17.09 -1.32 7.78
N TYR A 980 -17.62 -2.51 8.05
CA TYR A 980 -18.50 -3.21 7.12
C TYR A 980 -19.96 -2.93 7.47
N THR A 981 -20.71 -2.42 6.49
CA THR A 981 -22.17 -2.25 6.65
C THR A 981 -22.90 -2.83 5.45
N GLN A 982 -24.11 -3.35 5.69
CA GLN A 982 -24.98 -3.79 4.62
C GLN A 982 -25.61 -2.56 3.94
N SER A 983 -25.68 -2.59 2.61
CA SER A 983 -26.27 -1.55 1.77
C SER A 983 -27.10 -2.21 0.67
N SER A 984 -28.17 -1.56 0.22
CA SER A 984 -29.06 -2.07 -0.84
C SER A 984 -28.91 -1.19 -2.06
N PHE A 985 -28.61 -1.79 -3.22
CA PHE A 985 -28.36 -1.08 -4.48
C PHE A 985 -29.47 -1.35 -5.48
N LEU A 986 -29.83 -0.35 -6.29
CA LEU A 986 -30.60 -0.57 -7.51
C LEU A 986 -29.84 -1.53 -8.44
N ILE A 987 -30.56 -2.49 -9.02
CA ILE A 987 -29.98 -3.47 -9.94
C ILE A 987 -29.78 -2.81 -11.32
N PRO A 988 -28.54 -2.67 -11.81
CA PRO A 988 -28.30 -2.06 -13.13
C PRO A 988 -28.60 -3.02 -14.30
N ASN A 989 -28.56 -4.32 -14.05
CA ASN A 989 -28.65 -5.38 -15.05
C ASN A 989 -30.11 -5.69 -15.44
N ILE A 990 -30.77 -4.74 -16.11
CA ILE A 990 -32.21 -4.80 -16.43
C ILE A 990 -32.52 -5.80 -17.56
N ASP A 991 -31.61 -5.98 -18.53
CA ASP A 991 -31.84 -6.85 -19.70
C ASP A 991 -31.47 -8.33 -19.45
N HIS A 992 -30.92 -8.65 -18.28
CA HIS A 992 -30.49 -10.00 -17.97
C HIS A 992 -31.59 -10.78 -17.26
N GLY A 993 -31.98 -11.93 -17.85
CA GLY A 993 -32.80 -12.93 -17.17
C GLY A 993 -32.01 -13.65 -16.07
N ALA A 994 -31.79 -12.99 -14.95
CA ALA A 994 -31.13 -13.59 -13.77
C ALA A 994 -32.20 -13.98 -12.74
N SER A 995 -32.29 -15.27 -12.41
CA SER A 995 -33.12 -15.75 -11.30
C SER A 995 -32.19 -16.09 -10.14
N VAL A 996 -32.16 -15.21 -9.13
CA VAL A 996 -31.38 -15.41 -7.89
C VAL A 996 -32.07 -16.42 -6.98
N ASP A 997 -33.40 -16.36 -6.91
CA ASP A 997 -34.22 -17.29 -6.13
C ASP A 997 -34.95 -18.28 -7.05
N LYS A 998 -34.51 -19.54 -7.00
CA LYS A 998 -35.18 -20.67 -7.68
C LYS A 998 -36.24 -21.32 -6.80
N VAL A 999 -36.36 -20.91 -5.52
CA VAL A 999 -37.37 -21.41 -4.59
C VAL A 999 -38.59 -20.50 -4.65
N ARG A 1000 -39.67 -20.98 -5.26
CA ARG A 1000 -40.91 -20.22 -5.43
C ARG A 1000 -41.97 -20.75 -4.47
N ILE A 1001 -42.15 -20.06 -3.34
CA ILE A 1001 -43.19 -20.39 -2.36
C ILE A 1001 -44.54 -19.98 -2.94
N ARG A 1002 -45.43 -20.95 -3.19
CA ARG A 1002 -46.71 -20.70 -3.88
C ARG A 1002 -47.83 -20.29 -2.95
N GLY A 1003 -47.84 -20.79 -1.71
CA GLY A 1003 -48.93 -20.59 -0.76
C GLY A 1003 -48.44 -20.21 0.62
N PHE A 1004 -48.94 -19.11 1.18
CA PHE A 1004 -48.81 -18.80 2.60
C PHE A 1004 -50.17 -18.92 3.29
N GLN A 1005 -50.18 -19.42 4.54
CA GLN A 1005 -51.38 -19.41 5.38
C GLN A 1005 -51.68 -18.01 5.95
N GLN A 1006 -50.62 -17.21 6.16
CA GLN A 1006 -50.72 -15.86 6.69
C GLN A 1006 -50.61 -14.84 5.56
N TYR A 1007 -51.61 -13.97 5.44
CA TYR A 1007 -51.67 -12.94 4.38
C TYR A 1007 -50.45 -12.00 4.37
N LYS A 1008 -49.87 -11.69 5.56
CA LYS A 1008 -48.69 -10.82 5.70
C LYS A 1008 -47.46 -11.32 4.92
N ASN A 1009 -47.33 -12.63 4.73
CA ASN A 1009 -46.17 -13.21 4.03
C ASN A 1009 -46.36 -13.21 2.50
N ILE A 1010 -47.60 -13.01 2.02
CA ILE A 1010 -47.91 -12.96 0.59
C ILE A 1010 -47.33 -11.69 -0.05
N SER A 1011 -47.38 -10.54 0.64
CA SER A 1011 -46.85 -9.27 0.12
C SER A 1011 -45.32 -9.30 -0.13
N GLY A 1012 -44.61 -10.29 0.41
CA GLY A 1012 -43.17 -10.47 0.22
C GLY A 1012 -42.77 -11.36 -0.97
N SER A 1013 -43.70 -12.00 -1.67
CA SER A 1013 -43.38 -12.90 -2.78
C SER A 1013 -44.33 -12.71 -3.96
N GLN A 1014 -43.77 -12.38 -5.13
CA GLN A 1014 -44.51 -12.16 -6.37
C GLN A 1014 -45.28 -13.40 -6.86
N PHE A 1015 -44.84 -14.60 -6.45
CA PHE A 1015 -45.39 -15.89 -6.87
C PHE A 1015 -46.33 -16.52 -5.83
N ALA A 1016 -46.55 -15.85 -4.71
CA ALA A 1016 -47.30 -16.38 -3.60
C ALA A 1016 -48.77 -15.96 -3.64
N SER A 1017 -49.63 -16.86 -3.22
CA SER A 1017 -51.06 -16.63 -3.01
C SER A 1017 -51.49 -17.23 -1.68
N MET A 1018 -52.76 -17.01 -1.28
CA MET A 1018 -53.28 -17.60 -0.06
C MET A 1018 -53.39 -19.12 -0.24
N SER A 1019 -52.79 -19.87 0.68
CA SER A 1019 -52.88 -21.34 0.70
C SER A 1019 -54.32 -21.79 1.00
N PRO A 1020 -54.84 -22.88 0.37
CA PRO A 1020 -54.16 -23.81 -0.54
C PRO A 1020 -54.17 -23.37 -2.01
N VAL A 1021 -53.06 -23.64 -2.70
CA VAL A 1021 -52.91 -23.38 -4.15
C VAL A 1021 -52.93 -24.70 -4.89
N HIS A 1022 -53.94 -24.90 -5.74
CA HIS A 1022 -54.18 -26.19 -6.40
C HIS A 1022 -53.60 -26.30 -7.82
N ASN A 1023 -53.32 -25.17 -8.49
CA ASN A 1023 -52.73 -25.16 -9.82
C ASN A 1023 -51.81 -23.95 -10.01
N ILE A 1024 -50.78 -24.10 -10.84
CA ILE A 1024 -49.86 -23.04 -11.23
C ILE A 1024 -50.37 -22.46 -12.56
N ALA A 1025 -50.43 -21.14 -12.68
CA ALA A 1025 -50.78 -20.51 -13.95
C ALA A 1025 -49.75 -20.90 -15.01
N ARG A 1026 -50.19 -21.24 -16.24
CA ARG A 1026 -49.26 -21.61 -17.34
C ARG A 1026 -48.24 -20.52 -17.67
N ALA A 1027 -48.58 -19.25 -17.45
CA ALA A 1027 -47.66 -18.12 -17.59
C ALA A 1027 -46.51 -18.14 -16.56
N GLU A 1028 -46.66 -18.88 -15.47
CA GLU A 1028 -45.70 -19.00 -14.36
C GLU A 1028 -44.98 -20.36 -14.30
N GLU A 1029 -45.13 -21.21 -15.33
CA GLU A 1029 -44.36 -22.44 -15.46
C GLU A 1029 -42.92 -22.07 -15.85
N VAL A 1030 -41.97 -22.28 -14.92
CA VAL A 1030 -40.59 -21.81 -15.10
C VAL A 1030 -39.67 -22.92 -15.58
N SER A 1031 -38.93 -22.65 -16.65
CA SER A 1031 -37.79 -23.45 -17.09
C SER A 1031 -36.51 -22.91 -16.46
N ASP A 1032 -36.01 -23.57 -15.42
CA ASP A 1032 -34.73 -23.20 -14.81
C ASP A 1032 -33.55 -23.65 -15.69
N ASP A 1033 -32.60 -22.76 -15.95
CA ASP A 1033 -31.37 -23.09 -16.66
C ASP A 1033 -30.31 -23.63 -15.68
N MET A 1034 -29.50 -24.60 -16.14
CA MET A 1034 -28.44 -25.26 -15.37
C MET A 1034 -27.06 -24.63 -15.62
N ARG A 1035 -26.98 -23.66 -16.53
CA ARG A 1035 -25.74 -22.97 -16.87
C ARG A 1035 -25.32 -22.01 -15.77
N ILE A 1036 -24.02 -21.99 -15.49
CA ILE A 1036 -23.37 -21.04 -14.59
C ILE A 1036 -22.07 -20.54 -15.22
N SER A 1037 -21.87 -19.23 -15.22
CA SER A 1037 -20.63 -18.58 -15.62
C SER A 1037 -20.12 -17.70 -14.48
N ILE A 1038 -18.80 -17.56 -14.42
CA ILE A 1038 -18.14 -16.60 -13.55
C ILE A 1038 -17.51 -15.57 -14.46
N GLU A 1039 -17.98 -14.33 -14.35
CA GLU A 1039 -17.64 -13.26 -15.28
C GLU A 1039 -16.90 -12.16 -14.54
N LEU A 1040 -15.74 -11.79 -15.06
CA LEU A 1040 -15.06 -10.55 -14.73
C LEU A 1040 -15.47 -9.53 -15.79
N SER A 1041 -16.28 -8.55 -15.39
CA SER A 1041 -16.73 -7.46 -16.27
C SER A 1041 -16.33 -6.13 -15.63
N ILE A 1042 -15.54 -5.33 -16.37
CA ILE A 1042 -15.25 -3.93 -16.00
C ILE A 1042 -16.53 -3.10 -16.10
N ILE A 1043 -17.40 -3.48 -17.03
CA ILE A 1043 -18.64 -2.82 -17.31
C ILE A 1043 -19.63 -2.99 -16.16
N ASP A 1044 -19.64 -4.14 -15.48
CA ASP A 1044 -20.45 -4.32 -14.26
C ASP A 1044 -20.04 -3.35 -13.13
N ALA A 1045 -18.74 -3.05 -13.00
CA ALA A 1045 -18.27 -2.05 -12.05
C ALA A 1045 -18.62 -0.62 -12.48
N LEU A 1046 -18.58 -0.35 -13.79
CA LEU A 1046 -19.02 0.92 -14.38
C LEU A 1046 -20.53 1.13 -14.19
N ASP A 1047 -21.34 0.13 -14.48
CA ASP A 1047 -22.79 0.12 -14.32
C ASP A 1047 -23.20 0.30 -12.85
N ALA A 1048 -22.48 -0.35 -11.93
CA ALA A 1048 -22.66 -0.15 -10.50
C ALA A 1048 -22.31 1.26 -10.01
N ASP A 1049 -21.51 2.04 -10.76
CA ASP A 1049 -21.26 3.45 -10.46
C ASP A 1049 -22.22 4.39 -11.19
N ILE A 1050 -22.60 4.08 -12.44
CA ILE A 1050 -23.64 4.79 -13.20
C ILE A 1050 -24.95 4.77 -12.43
N ILE A 1051 -25.35 3.62 -11.89
CA ILE A 1051 -26.63 3.48 -11.19
C ILE A 1051 -26.74 4.39 -9.95
N LYS A 1052 -25.62 4.78 -9.34
CA LYS A 1052 -25.59 5.67 -8.16
C LYS A 1052 -26.06 7.09 -8.48
N MET A 1053 -26.15 7.46 -9.76
CA MET A 1053 -26.68 8.75 -10.20
C MET A 1053 -28.21 8.83 -10.13
N PHE A 1054 -28.89 7.67 -10.16
CA PHE A 1054 -30.34 7.60 -10.16
C PHE A 1054 -30.86 7.40 -8.73
N SER A 1055 -31.85 8.20 -8.32
CA SER A 1055 -32.62 7.91 -7.11
C SER A 1055 -33.65 6.78 -7.35
N THR A 1056 -34.22 6.74 -8.55
CA THR A 1056 -35.20 5.76 -9.04
C THR A 1056 -35.06 5.53 -10.53
N LEU A 1057 -35.46 4.35 -11.00
CA LEU A 1057 -35.41 3.98 -12.42
C LEU A 1057 -36.56 4.56 -13.25
N GLU A 1058 -37.47 5.34 -12.65
CA GLU A 1058 -38.60 5.96 -13.35
C GLU A 1058 -38.16 6.88 -14.50
N GLN A 1059 -37.18 7.78 -14.26
CA GLN A 1059 -36.65 8.63 -15.32
C GLN A 1059 -35.94 7.82 -16.40
N PHE A 1060 -35.18 6.80 -16.00
CA PHE A 1060 -34.53 5.91 -16.97
C PHE A 1060 -35.56 5.21 -17.86
N ASN A 1061 -36.67 4.75 -17.28
CA ASN A 1061 -37.78 4.19 -18.02
C ASN A 1061 -38.37 5.23 -18.99
N ASN A 1062 -38.58 6.48 -18.56
CA ASN A 1062 -39.09 7.55 -19.43
C ASN A 1062 -38.16 7.85 -20.62
N TYR A 1063 -36.83 7.82 -20.43
CA TYR A 1063 -35.87 8.02 -21.54
C TYR A 1063 -35.95 6.91 -22.60
N VAL A 1064 -36.32 5.70 -22.20
CA VAL A 1064 -36.45 4.53 -23.09
C VAL A 1064 -37.86 4.41 -23.69
N SER A 1065 -38.89 4.78 -22.95
CA SER A 1065 -40.29 4.51 -23.27
C SER A 1065 -41.08 5.71 -23.82
N SER A 1066 -40.45 6.88 -23.99
CA SER A 1066 -41.13 8.07 -24.50
C SER A 1066 -41.70 7.82 -25.92
N PRO A 1067 -42.99 8.06 -26.16
CA PRO A 1067 -43.61 7.80 -27.46
C PRO A 1067 -42.97 8.60 -28.61
N GLU A 1068 -42.49 9.82 -28.32
CA GLU A 1068 -41.80 10.70 -29.27
C GLU A 1068 -40.57 10.02 -29.88
N MET A 1069 -39.92 9.15 -29.09
CA MET A 1069 -38.71 8.47 -29.50
C MET A 1069 -39.01 7.15 -30.24
N MET A 1070 -40.26 6.72 -30.44
CA MET A 1070 -40.54 5.41 -31.04
C MET A 1070 -39.89 5.22 -32.42
N PHE A 1071 -39.86 6.27 -33.26
CA PHE A 1071 -39.29 6.24 -34.61
C PHE A 1071 -37.86 6.82 -34.70
N ALA A 1072 -37.32 7.35 -33.60
CA ALA A 1072 -35.97 7.91 -33.61
C ALA A 1072 -34.92 6.79 -33.67
N ASP A 1073 -33.80 7.03 -34.36
CA ASP A 1073 -32.73 6.05 -34.53
C ASP A 1073 -31.97 5.71 -33.23
N LYS A 1074 -31.94 6.65 -32.28
CA LYS A 1074 -31.20 6.57 -31.01
C LYS A 1074 -32.03 7.13 -29.85
N TYR A 1075 -31.53 6.98 -28.63
CA TYR A 1075 -32.10 7.57 -27.41
C TYR A 1075 -31.30 8.82 -27.03
N ASP A 1076 -31.77 9.99 -27.45
CA ASP A 1076 -31.05 11.26 -27.26
C ASP A 1076 -30.82 11.57 -25.76
N ASP A 1077 -31.83 11.34 -24.90
CA ASP A 1077 -31.69 11.57 -23.46
C ASP A 1077 -30.64 10.66 -22.81
N ILE A 1078 -30.52 9.41 -23.25
CA ILE A 1078 -29.50 8.48 -22.75
C ILE A 1078 -28.10 8.93 -23.19
N GLU A 1079 -27.98 9.45 -24.41
CA GLU A 1079 -26.73 10.01 -24.92
C GLU A 1079 -26.29 11.25 -24.12
N ASN A 1080 -27.22 12.15 -23.79
CA ASN A 1080 -26.95 13.30 -22.93
C ASN A 1080 -26.47 12.86 -21.54
N ILE A 1081 -27.19 11.93 -20.88
CA ILE A 1081 -26.77 11.40 -19.57
C ILE A 1081 -25.41 10.74 -19.63
N ARG A 1082 -25.12 10.03 -20.72
CA ARG A 1082 -23.81 9.41 -20.96
C ARG A 1082 -22.72 10.49 -20.97
N GLU A 1083 -22.90 11.58 -21.70
CA GLU A 1083 -21.95 12.69 -21.71
C GLU A 1083 -21.76 13.30 -20.31
N VAL A 1084 -22.86 13.59 -19.60
CA VAL A 1084 -22.80 14.13 -18.23
C VAL A 1084 -22.01 13.20 -17.29
N TYR A 1085 -22.23 11.87 -17.38
CA TYR A 1085 -21.49 10.91 -16.58
C TYR A 1085 -20.00 10.84 -16.97
N PHE A 1086 -19.67 10.74 -18.26
CA PHE A 1086 -18.27 10.59 -18.70
C PHE A 1086 -17.45 11.86 -18.54
N ASN A 1087 -18.07 13.05 -18.56
CA ASN A 1087 -17.40 14.31 -18.21
C ASN A 1087 -16.86 14.33 -16.78
N ARG A 1088 -17.35 13.45 -15.89
CA ARG A 1088 -16.79 13.25 -14.55
C ARG A 1088 -15.42 12.58 -14.60
N LEU A 1089 -15.06 11.81 -15.62
CA LEU A 1089 -13.80 11.07 -15.65
C LEU A 1089 -12.62 11.99 -16.00
N THR A 1090 -11.56 11.95 -15.21
CA THR A 1090 -10.35 12.79 -15.44
C THR A 1090 -9.28 12.05 -16.24
N GLU A 1091 -9.31 10.72 -16.26
CA GLU A 1091 -8.24 9.89 -16.81
C GLU A 1091 -8.82 8.58 -17.44
N LYS A 1092 -7.99 7.77 -18.12
CA LYS A 1092 -8.41 6.53 -18.85
C LYS A 1092 -8.33 5.23 -18.02
N ILE A 1093 -9.39 4.42 -18.04
CA ILE A 1093 -9.52 3.16 -17.27
C ILE A 1093 -8.33 2.19 -17.52
N HIS A 1094 -7.71 1.67 -16.44
CA HIS A 1094 -6.60 0.70 -16.45
C HIS A 1094 -7.02 -0.73 -16.85
N LEU A 1095 -7.16 -1.00 -18.14
CA LEU A 1095 -7.49 -2.36 -18.63
C LEU A 1095 -6.40 -3.42 -18.32
N LYS A 1096 -5.12 -3.03 -18.33
CA LYS A 1096 -3.99 -3.96 -18.11
C LYS A 1096 -4.00 -4.58 -16.71
N GLY A 1097 -4.34 -3.79 -15.68
CA GLY A 1097 -4.46 -4.27 -14.30
C GLY A 1097 -5.58 -5.32 -14.18
N PHE A 1098 -6.73 -5.03 -14.80
CA PHE A 1098 -7.86 -5.96 -14.83
C PHE A 1098 -7.54 -7.27 -15.55
N TYR A 1099 -6.85 -7.21 -16.68
CA TYR A 1099 -6.43 -8.41 -17.41
C TYR A 1099 -5.45 -9.28 -16.60
N LYS A 1100 -4.49 -8.66 -15.90
CA LYS A 1100 -3.58 -9.38 -14.99
C LYS A 1100 -4.36 -10.08 -13.87
N LEU A 1101 -5.37 -9.41 -13.30
CA LEU A 1101 -6.26 -9.99 -12.31
C LEU A 1101 -7.04 -11.18 -12.87
N PHE A 1102 -7.64 -11.03 -14.05
CA PHE A 1102 -8.35 -12.12 -14.72
C PHE A 1102 -7.45 -13.34 -14.94
N ARG A 1103 -6.23 -13.14 -15.45
CA ARG A 1103 -5.27 -14.24 -15.67
C ARG A 1103 -4.91 -14.96 -14.38
N TYR A 1104 -4.75 -14.24 -13.28
CA TYR A 1104 -4.52 -14.83 -11.95
C TYR A 1104 -5.75 -15.62 -11.47
N MET A 1105 -6.95 -15.08 -11.67
CA MET A 1105 -8.19 -15.71 -11.26
C MET A 1105 -8.49 -17.00 -12.03
N ASP A 1106 -8.30 -16.96 -13.34
CA ASP A 1106 -8.53 -18.10 -14.20
C ASP A 1106 -7.58 -19.27 -13.86
N SER A 1107 -6.29 -18.98 -13.64
CA SER A 1107 -5.30 -20.01 -13.31
C SER A 1107 -5.52 -20.66 -11.94
N VAL A 1108 -6.00 -19.89 -10.95
CA VAL A 1108 -6.17 -20.36 -9.57
C VAL A 1108 -7.55 -20.95 -9.33
N LEU A 1109 -8.61 -20.23 -9.69
CA LEU A 1109 -9.97 -20.57 -9.27
C LEU A 1109 -10.63 -21.60 -10.16
N SER A 1110 -10.29 -21.68 -11.45
CA SER A 1110 -11.01 -22.55 -12.39
C SER A 1110 -11.02 -24.01 -11.91
N GLY A 1111 -9.84 -24.53 -11.54
CA GLY A 1111 -9.72 -25.87 -10.96
C GLY A 1111 -10.46 -26.01 -9.62
N LEU A 1112 -10.36 -25.04 -8.71
CA LEU A 1112 -11.01 -25.11 -7.40
C LEU A 1112 -12.54 -25.07 -7.48
N ILE A 1113 -13.09 -24.25 -8.38
CA ILE A 1113 -14.53 -24.07 -8.57
C ILE A 1113 -15.16 -25.34 -9.13
N GLU A 1114 -14.52 -25.99 -10.10
CA GLU A 1114 -15.02 -27.21 -10.71
C GLU A 1114 -15.27 -28.31 -9.67
N HIS A 1115 -14.42 -28.40 -8.64
CA HIS A 1115 -14.58 -29.37 -7.56
C HIS A 1115 -15.75 -29.06 -6.62
N VAL A 1116 -16.22 -27.81 -6.53
CA VAL A 1116 -17.34 -27.38 -5.67
C VAL A 1116 -18.68 -27.47 -6.37
N LEU A 1117 -18.70 -27.36 -7.71
CA LEU A 1117 -19.94 -27.36 -8.48
C LEU A 1117 -20.63 -28.74 -8.50
N PRO A 1118 -21.98 -28.80 -8.50
CA PRO A 1118 -22.70 -30.05 -8.65
C PRO A 1118 -22.50 -30.65 -10.05
N TYR A 1119 -22.49 -31.97 -10.16
CA TYR A 1119 -22.37 -32.67 -11.45
C TYR A 1119 -23.42 -32.22 -12.50
N LYS A 1120 -24.61 -31.82 -12.04
CA LYS A 1120 -25.71 -31.36 -12.89
C LYS A 1120 -25.47 -29.97 -13.52
N THR A 1121 -24.64 -29.11 -12.91
CA THR A 1121 -24.46 -27.74 -13.42
C THR A 1121 -23.53 -27.70 -14.61
N LYS A 1122 -23.90 -26.96 -15.67
CA LYS A 1122 -23.04 -26.73 -16.82
C LYS A 1122 -22.19 -25.48 -16.56
N TYR A 1123 -20.96 -25.69 -16.10
CA TYR A 1123 -20.01 -24.60 -15.89
C TYR A 1123 -19.36 -24.19 -17.21
N PHE A 1124 -19.41 -22.91 -17.54
CA PHE A 1124 -18.73 -22.40 -18.74
C PHE A 1124 -17.31 -21.91 -18.49
N GLY A 1125 -16.85 -21.85 -17.24
CA GLY A 1125 -15.54 -21.29 -16.91
C GLY A 1125 -15.60 -19.84 -16.45
N THR A 1126 -14.40 -19.31 -16.19
CA THR A 1126 -14.18 -17.90 -15.85
C THR A 1126 -13.97 -17.12 -17.15
N HIS A 1127 -14.78 -16.08 -17.40
CA HIS A 1127 -14.67 -15.27 -18.61
C HIS A 1127 -14.33 -13.82 -18.28
N LEU A 1128 -13.56 -13.21 -19.17
CA LEU A 1128 -13.48 -11.75 -19.29
C LEU A 1128 -14.61 -11.31 -20.21
N THR A 1129 -15.63 -10.66 -19.66
CA THR A 1129 -16.79 -10.20 -20.43
C THR A 1129 -16.65 -8.71 -20.74
N ILE A 1130 -16.83 -8.37 -22.02
CA ILE A 1130 -16.96 -6.99 -22.48
C ILE A 1130 -18.37 -6.88 -23.06
N GLU A 1131 -19.17 -6.01 -22.46
CA GLU A 1131 -20.57 -5.77 -22.82
C GLU A 1131 -20.84 -4.26 -22.89
N SER A 1132 -21.99 -3.86 -23.44
CA SER A 1132 -22.41 -2.46 -23.42
C SER A 1132 -22.85 -2.08 -22.01
N HIS A 1133 -22.49 -0.87 -21.57
CA HIS A 1133 -22.95 -0.34 -20.28
C HIS A 1133 -24.43 0.08 -20.34
N LEU A 1134 -25.05 0.35 -19.20
CA LEU A 1134 -26.46 0.70 -19.07
C LEU A 1134 -26.90 1.86 -19.99
N LEU A 1135 -26.06 2.89 -20.12
CA LEU A 1135 -26.30 4.07 -20.99
C LEU A 1135 -25.91 3.87 -22.47
N GLU A 1136 -25.53 2.65 -22.88
CA GLU A 1136 -25.15 2.31 -24.27
C GLU A 1136 -26.20 1.40 -24.91
N ARG A 1137 -27.43 1.45 -24.37
CA ARG A 1137 -28.54 0.60 -24.79
C ARG A 1137 -28.82 0.75 -26.30
N ALA A 1138 -28.67 -0.35 -27.03
CA ALA A 1138 -29.05 -0.40 -28.44
C ALA A 1138 -30.57 -0.29 -28.59
N LYS A 1139 -30.99 0.52 -29.56
CA LYS A 1139 -32.41 0.74 -29.87
C LYS A 1139 -32.83 -0.12 -31.07
N VAL A 1140 -34.02 -0.72 -30.98
CA VAL A 1140 -34.66 -1.36 -32.12
C VAL A 1140 -35.27 -0.26 -33.00
N LYS A 1141 -34.84 -0.17 -34.26
CA LYS A 1141 -35.38 0.82 -35.20
C LYS A 1141 -36.76 0.39 -35.66
N HIS A 1142 -37.77 1.20 -35.35
CA HIS A 1142 -39.08 1.08 -35.97
C HIS A 1142 -39.14 2.02 -37.16
N HIS A 1143 -39.31 1.48 -38.37
CA HIS A 1143 -39.49 2.33 -39.53
C HIS A 1143 -40.95 2.78 -39.60
N TYR A 1144 -41.17 4.08 -39.87
CA TYR A 1144 -42.52 4.62 -40.05
C TYR A 1144 -43.31 3.85 -41.12
N SER A 1145 -42.63 3.42 -42.19
CA SER A 1145 -43.17 2.58 -43.26
C SER A 1145 -43.78 1.27 -42.76
N ASP A 1146 -43.26 0.69 -41.67
CA ASP A 1146 -43.70 -0.60 -41.16
C ASP A 1146 -45.08 -0.51 -40.51
N THR A 1147 -45.57 0.69 -40.19
CA THR A 1147 -46.93 0.88 -39.71
C THR A 1147 -47.97 0.49 -40.76
N TYR A 1148 -47.61 0.56 -42.05
CA TYR A 1148 -48.49 0.25 -43.18
C TYR A 1148 -48.32 -1.18 -43.72
N LEU A 1149 -47.37 -1.95 -43.17
CA LEU A 1149 -47.09 -3.33 -43.59
C LEU A 1149 -47.82 -4.32 -42.67
N THR A 1150 -48.41 -5.35 -43.27
CA THR A 1150 -48.95 -6.51 -42.52
C THR A 1150 -47.82 -7.32 -41.87
N GLU A 1151 -48.08 -8.10 -40.81
CA GLU A 1151 -47.04 -8.93 -40.15
C GLU A 1151 -46.30 -9.85 -41.13
N THR A 1152 -47.00 -10.33 -42.16
CA THR A 1152 -46.43 -11.12 -43.27
C THR A 1152 -45.49 -10.32 -44.17
N GLU A 1153 -45.78 -9.03 -44.41
CA GLU A 1153 -44.93 -8.16 -45.22
C GLU A 1153 -43.70 -7.66 -44.45
N LYS A 1154 -43.80 -7.51 -43.12
CA LYS A 1154 -42.66 -7.16 -42.23
C LYS A 1154 -41.58 -8.24 -42.16
N GLN A 1155 -41.90 -9.49 -42.47
CA GLN A 1155 -40.96 -10.62 -42.46
C GLN A 1155 -40.13 -10.74 -43.75
N LEU A 1156 -40.44 -9.94 -44.78
CA LEU A 1156 -39.69 -9.95 -46.02
C LEU A 1156 -38.39 -9.12 -45.86
N PRO A 1157 -37.23 -9.64 -46.29
CA PRO A 1157 -35.97 -8.91 -46.16
C PRO A 1157 -36.03 -7.59 -46.95
N SER A 1158 -35.55 -6.51 -46.33
CA SER A 1158 -35.58 -5.10 -46.78
C SER A 1158 -34.98 -4.80 -48.16
N ASN A 1159 -34.43 -5.80 -48.85
CA ASN A 1159 -33.68 -5.66 -50.09
C ASN A 1159 -34.54 -5.72 -51.36
N ILE A 1160 -35.88 -5.83 -51.25
CA ILE A 1160 -36.77 -6.02 -52.41
C ILE A 1160 -37.61 -4.77 -52.77
N TYR A 1161 -37.64 -3.73 -51.93
CA TYR A 1161 -38.52 -2.56 -52.16
C TYR A 1161 -37.90 -1.41 -52.98
N LYS A 1162 -36.83 -1.64 -53.76
CA LYS A 1162 -36.17 -0.57 -54.53
C LYS A 1162 -36.84 -0.15 -55.85
N ASP A 1163 -37.90 -0.81 -56.30
CA ASP A 1163 -38.46 -0.59 -57.65
C ASP A 1163 -39.96 -0.21 -57.71
N PHE A 1164 -40.48 0.62 -56.80
CA PHE A 1164 -41.89 1.06 -56.91
C PHE A 1164 -42.17 2.57 -56.99
N ASN A 1165 -41.14 3.45 -57.05
CA ASN A 1165 -41.36 4.89 -57.28
C ASN A 1165 -40.57 5.46 -58.47
N SER A 1166 -40.59 4.75 -59.59
CA SER A 1166 -40.29 5.32 -60.91
C SER A 1166 -41.53 5.25 -61.82
N SER A 1167 -42.57 6.00 -61.50
CA SER A 1167 -43.58 6.51 -62.46
C SER A 1167 -44.71 7.25 -61.73
N THR A 1168 -44.53 8.55 -61.48
CA THR A 1168 -45.40 9.67 -61.88
C THR A 1168 -45.01 10.94 -61.13
#